data_AF-A0A2P9DTG5-F1
#
_entry.id   AF-A0A2P9DTG5-F1
#
_cell.length_a   1.000
_cell.length_b   1.000
_cell.length_c   1.000
_cell.angle_alpha   90.00
_cell.angle_beta   90.00
_cell.angle_gamma   90.00
#
_symmetry.space_group_name_H-M   'P 1'
#
loop_
_entity.id
_entity.type
_entity.pdbx_description
1 polymer ?
#
loop_
_entity_poly.entity_id
_entity_poly.type
_entity_poly.pdbx_seq_one_letter_code
_entity_poly.pdbx_strand_id
1 'polypeptide(L)'
;MFIIVMVICSINEKQNETVSKTLNYNENIHQLKSMIGNDELHKNLTILEKLILESLEKDKLKYPVLNEGIEQLLDISKFKQKNFRNTNNKKFIIPTVQSSFHDIVKYEHLMKKQLIEIYNSNISDIIKKKIFIVRTLKTIKLMLIPLNSYKRNNDLKGALEELNDVFKENHLQRKGTSQIDDHATFFRNLLKHVRTIRENEEIGKKAKIPILDDKEIDVMDTNDFFFTTNSNINFMETLDDITKQYGLVLKLALKNYKNYFEAKNTKFFSWQKILEFSMSDRFKIIDMICDHKSVYYSEKKRRKTFLKIDRSKTSMECNILEYLVHYFNKYQLEIIKTTQDTDFDLHGMMEHKYIKDYFFSYMCNDPKECIIYHTNQFKKEANEEDTFPEQEGSNREINAYNLYLNYYYFMKRYSSYGTKKILYVHLLNLTGLLNHDTRAYVTSLYLPGYYNAVEMSFTEEKEFTKIFQKLLQCIDKCHDDQPYTLSKDSNLFNDITKCDMCRGTFLYSNMKFDDAHSMIQKFYVYLTKGLKIQKVSSLMRTLDIYQDYSNFLSHDINWYTFLFLLRLTSFKDIANKNIAEAMYLNIKDEDTFNKTLVTNYWFPSPIKKYYTIYVRNHIPNNLVEELEKLMKSGTLDKMKKSLTFLVHVNSFLQLDFFHQLNEPPLGLPRSYPLSLILEHQFKEWMISSPAGFYFSNYQNPYVRKDLHDKVLSNKFEPPKMNQWNKVLKSLIECAYDMYFEQRHVKNLYKYHNIYNINNKLM
;
A
#
# COMPACT_ATOMS: atom_id res chain seq x y z
N MET A 1 -13.52 16.14 43.05
CA MET A 1 -14.41 17.32 43.07
C MET A 1 -14.26 18.00 41.71
N PHE A 2 -14.97 17.49 40.71
CA PHE A 2 -14.90 17.94 39.32
C PHE A 2 -16.25 18.57 38.98
N ILE A 3 -16.24 19.87 38.70
CA ILE A 3 -17.41 20.61 38.21
C ILE A 3 -17.53 20.34 36.72
N ILE A 4 -18.58 19.62 36.34
CA ILE A 4 -19.04 19.44 34.96
C ILE A 4 -19.84 20.69 34.61
N VAL A 5 -19.33 21.53 33.72
CA VAL A 5 -20.15 22.55 33.04
C VAL A 5 -20.62 21.94 31.72
N MET A 6 -21.89 21.53 31.68
CA MET A 6 -22.61 21.26 30.44
C MET A 6 -22.82 22.59 29.71
N VAL A 7 -22.14 22.79 28.58
CA VAL A 7 -22.53 23.80 27.60
C VAL A 7 -23.64 23.19 26.75
N ILE A 8 -24.88 23.58 27.03
CA ILE A 8 -26.04 23.31 26.19
C ILE A 8 -26.02 24.36 25.08
N CYS A 9 -25.66 23.98 23.85
CA CYS A 9 -25.97 24.78 22.68
C CYS A 9 -27.44 24.55 22.32
N SER A 10 -28.30 25.53 22.62
CA SER A 10 -29.64 25.60 22.06
C SER A 10 -29.55 26.00 20.58
N ILE A 11 -29.96 25.09 19.69
CA ILE A 11 -30.33 25.48 18.33
C ILE A 11 -31.83 25.78 18.38
N ASN A 12 -32.18 27.05 18.14
CA ASN A 12 -33.54 27.52 18.07
C ASN A 12 -34.37 26.71 17.06
N GLU A 13 -35.37 25.99 17.58
CA GLU A 13 -36.28 25.12 16.84
C GLU A 13 -37.47 25.87 16.19
N LYS A 14 -37.36 27.18 15.95
CA LYS A 14 -38.45 27.99 15.38
C LYS A 14 -37.95 28.98 14.34
N GLN A 15 -37.72 28.49 13.12
CA GLN A 15 -37.78 29.28 11.88
C GLN A 15 -37.89 28.33 10.66
N ASN A 16 -38.85 27.42 10.70
CA ASN A 16 -39.29 26.68 9.52
C ASN A 16 -40.67 27.21 9.13
N GLU A 17 -40.68 28.21 8.26
CA GLU A 17 -41.72 28.48 7.27
C GLU A 17 -41.35 29.80 6.57
N THR A 18 -41.27 29.79 5.23
CA THR A 18 -41.12 30.96 4.33
C THR A 18 -39.73 31.46 3.89
N VAL A 19 -38.71 30.60 3.70
CA VAL A 19 -37.51 30.94 2.87
C VAL A 19 -37.26 29.93 1.72
N SER A 20 -38.15 28.96 1.52
CA SER A 20 -37.86 27.76 0.70
C SER A 20 -38.17 27.81 -0.80
N LYS A 21 -38.50 28.95 -1.43
CA LYS A 21 -39.02 28.93 -2.82
C LYS A 21 -38.23 29.65 -3.92
N THR A 22 -37.14 30.38 -3.65
CA THR A 22 -36.47 31.16 -4.72
C THR A 22 -34.94 31.05 -4.84
N LEU A 23 -34.23 30.34 -3.97
CA LEU A 23 -32.75 30.23 -4.02
C LEU A 23 -32.18 28.87 -4.46
N ASN A 24 -33.02 27.85 -4.69
CA ASN A 24 -32.57 26.46 -4.89
C ASN A 24 -32.38 26.04 -6.37
N TYR A 25 -32.69 26.91 -7.33
CA TYR A 25 -32.86 26.51 -8.75
C TYR A 25 -31.56 26.32 -9.55
N ASN A 26 -30.41 26.88 -9.13
CA ASN A 26 -29.16 26.85 -9.91
C ASN A 26 -28.04 25.96 -9.32
N GLU A 27 -28.23 25.38 -8.13
CA GLU A 27 -27.16 24.73 -7.38
C GLU A 27 -26.60 23.46 -8.08
N ASN A 28 -27.47 22.58 -8.60
CA ASN A 28 -27.04 21.37 -9.31
C ASN A 28 -26.21 21.70 -10.57
N ILE A 29 -26.58 22.77 -11.29
CA ILE A 29 -25.86 23.22 -12.49
C ILE A 29 -24.48 23.78 -12.10
N HIS A 30 -24.37 24.54 -11.01
CA HIS A 30 -23.07 24.99 -10.50
C HIS A 30 -22.18 23.82 -10.07
N GLN A 31 -22.75 22.80 -9.43
CA GLN A 31 -22.01 21.59 -9.05
C GLN A 31 -21.50 20.84 -10.28
N LEU A 32 -22.29 20.68 -11.35
CA LEU A 32 -21.81 20.08 -12.60
C LEU A 32 -20.75 20.95 -13.29
N LYS A 33 -20.94 22.28 -13.35
CA LYS A 33 -19.94 23.22 -13.88
C LYS A 33 -18.60 23.13 -13.15
N SER A 34 -18.61 22.85 -11.83
CA SER A 34 -17.36 22.66 -11.08
C SER A 34 -16.50 21.49 -11.59
N MET A 35 -17.11 20.50 -12.27
CA MET A 35 -16.43 19.32 -12.81
C MET A 35 -16.03 19.47 -14.28
N ILE A 36 -16.92 20.01 -15.12
CA ILE A 36 -16.76 20.02 -16.59
C ILE A 36 -16.65 21.42 -17.20
N GLY A 37 -16.75 22.48 -16.40
CA GLY A 37 -16.68 23.86 -16.87
C GLY A 37 -15.91 24.79 -15.93
N ASN A 38 -14.90 24.25 -15.22
CA ASN A 38 -14.10 24.98 -14.23
C ASN A 38 -12.75 25.43 -14.84
N ASP A 39 -12.56 26.74 -14.97
CA ASP A 39 -11.35 27.34 -15.53
C ASP A 39 -10.09 27.10 -14.67
N GLU A 40 -10.23 27.05 -13.34
CA GLU A 40 -9.10 26.77 -12.44
C GLU A 40 -8.64 25.33 -12.61
N LEU A 41 -9.59 24.38 -12.69
CA LEU A 41 -9.29 22.97 -12.94
C LEU A 41 -8.63 22.79 -14.32
N HIS A 42 -9.15 23.44 -15.37
CA HIS A 42 -8.57 23.42 -16.71
C HIS A 42 -7.12 23.93 -16.72
N LYS A 43 -6.87 25.07 -16.07
CA LYS A 43 -5.53 25.65 -15.95
C LYS A 43 -4.56 24.71 -15.22
N ASN A 44 -4.98 24.16 -14.08
CA ASN A 44 -4.14 23.28 -13.26
C ASN A 44 -3.82 21.96 -13.97
N LEU A 45 -4.79 21.36 -14.67
CA LEU A 45 -4.58 20.17 -15.50
C LEU A 45 -3.62 20.45 -16.66
N THR A 46 -3.75 21.60 -17.32
CA THR A 46 -2.84 22.03 -18.40
C THR A 46 -1.40 22.23 -17.89
N ILE A 47 -1.24 22.78 -16.68
CA ILE A 47 0.09 22.92 -16.04
C ILE A 47 0.70 21.54 -15.77
N LEU A 48 -0.06 20.63 -15.17
CA LEU A 48 0.43 19.28 -14.87
C LEU A 48 0.74 18.48 -16.14
N GLU A 49 -0.08 18.61 -17.19
CA GLU A 49 0.19 18.01 -18.50
C GLU A 49 1.55 18.44 -19.05
N LYS A 50 1.82 19.76 -19.07
CA LYS A 50 3.09 20.32 -19.54
C LYS A 50 4.27 19.81 -18.71
N LEU A 51 4.13 19.73 -17.40
CA LEU A 51 5.16 19.20 -16.50
C LEU A 51 5.48 17.74 -16.77
N ILE A 52 4.47 16.91 -17.01
CA ILE A 52 4.66 15.50 -17.35
C ILE A 52 5.35 15.35 -18.71
N LEU A 53 4.92 16.11 -19.73
CA LEU A 53 5.53 16.07 -21.06
C LEU A 53 7.00 16.52 -21.03
N GLU A 54 7.32 17.58 -20.28
CA GLU A 54 8.69 18.06 -20.09
C GLU A 54 9.55 17.02 -19.32
N SER A 55 8.97 16.37 -18.31
CA SER A 55 9.64 15.31 -17.57
C SER A 55 9.94 14.09 -18.45
N LEU A 56 8.99 13.66 -19.28
CA LEU A 56 9.18 12.58 -20.25
C LEU A 56 10.26 12.93 -21.31
N GLU A 57 10.35 14.20 -21.70
CA GLU A 57 11.36 14.68 -22.66
C GLU A 57 12.79 14.67 -22.08
N LYS A 58 12.92 14.94 -20.78
CA LYS A 58 14.19 14.97 -20.03
C LYS A 58 14.53 13.64 -19.35
N ASP A 59 13.69 12.61 -19.51
CA ASP A 59 13.84 11.33 -18.85
C ASP A 59 15.17 10.64 -19.22
N LYS A 60 15.75 9.93 -18.24
CA LYS A 60 16.94 9.10 -18.44
C LYS A 60 16.60 7.87 -19.30
N LEU A 61 15.41 7.29 -19.09
CA LEU A 61 14.97 6.08 -19.77
C LEU A 61 14.11 6.44 -21.00
N LYS A 62 14.74 6.52 -22.18
CA LYS A 62 14.14 7.04 -23.42
C LYS A 62 13.38 5.97 -24.21
N TYR A 63 12.28 5.49 -23.64
CA TYR A 63 11.33 4.56 -24.29
C TYR A 63 9.94 5.22 -24.39
N PRO A 64 9.14 4.94 -25.45
CA PRO A 64 9.39 3.93 -26.47
C PRO A 64 10.29 4.39 -27.65
N VAL A 65 11.05 3.44 -28.20
CA VAL A 65 11.93 3.60 -29.37
C VAL A 65 11.20 3.22 -30.65
N LEU A 66 11.40 4.00 -31.71
CA LEU A 66 10.92 3.73 -33.07
C LEU A 66 11.69 2.58 -33.70
N ASN A 67 10.98 1.49 -34.01
CA ASN A 67 11.45 0.33 -34.77
C ASN A 67 10.49 0.12 -35.98
N GLU A 68 10.91 -0.69 -36.96
CA GLU A 68 10.08 -1.04 -38.12
C GLU A 68 8.74 -1.66 -37.68
N GLY A 69 7.62 -1.17 -38.25
CA GLY A 69 6.26 -1.60 -37.91
C GLY A 69 5.48 -0.71 -36.91
N ILE A 70 6.15 0.20 -36.18
CA ILE A 70 5.46 1.11 -35.24
C ILE A 70 4.63 2.18 -35.96
N GLU A 71 5.00 2.54 -37.18
CA GLU A 71 4.27 3.51 -38.02
C GLU A 71 2.87 2.99 -38.43
N GLN A 72 2.66 1.68 -38.40
CA GLN A 72 1.33 1.08 -38.63
C GLN A 72 0.44 1.12 -37.38
N LEU A 73 1.04 1.20 -36.18
CA LEU A 73 0.31 1.19 -34.91
C LEU A 73 -0.03 2.60 -34.42
N LEU A 74 0.90 3.56 -34.58
CA LEU A 74 0.80 4.93 -34.10
C LEU A 74 0.78 5.96 -35.25
N ASP A 75 -0.07 6.97 -35.12
CA ASP A 75 -0.02 8.17 -35.96
C ASP A 75 1.13 9.09 -35.51
N ILE A 76 2.27 8.96 -36.18
CA ILE A 76 3.52 9.66 -35.83
C ILE A 76 3.39 11.19 -35.94
N SER A 77 2.44 11.72 -36.72
CA SER A 77 2.29 13.17 -36.92
C SER A 77 1.97 13.93 -35.63
N LYS A 78 1.34 13.26 -34.66
CA LYS A 78 0.93 13.83 -33.36
C LYS A 78 2.00 13.70 -32.28
N PHE A 79 3.16 13.13 -32.59
CA PHE A 79 4.24 12.91 -31.63
C PHE A 79 5.51 13.66 -32.02
N LYS A 80 6.30 14.02 -31.00
CA LYS A 80 7.63 14.62 -31.20
C LYS A 80 8.68 13.52 -31.25
N GLN A 81 9.45 13.47 -32.34
CA GLN A 81 10.58 12.55 -32.48
C GLN A 81 11.87 13.20 -31.97
N LYS A 82 12.69 12.43 -31.27
CA LYS A 82 14.04 12.85 -30.87
C LYS A 82 15.08 11.76 -31.10
N ASN A 83 16.29 12.17 -31.46
CA ASN A 83 17.42 11.28 -31.62
C ASN A 83 18.12 11.01 -30.28
N PHE A 84 18.70 9.81 -30.13
CA PHE A 84 19.64 9.56 -29.06
C PHE A 84 20.94 10.34 -29.32
N ARG A 85 21.48 11.02 -28.30
CA ARG A 85 22.73 11.79 -28.44
C ARG A 85 23.95 10.92 -28.76
N ASN A 86 23.92 9.63 -28.40
CA ASN A 86 25.08 8.72 -28.45
C ASN A 86 24.93 7.57 -29.46
N THR A 87 23.80 7.44 -30.17
CA THR A 87 23.59 6.41 -31.20
C THR A 87 22.83 7.01 -32.38
N ASN A 88 23.44 6.98 -33.57
CA ASN A 88 22.96 7.74 -34.73
C ASN A 88 21.68 7.19 -35.39
N ASN A 89 21.24 5.98 -35.05
CA ASN A 89 20.18 5.29 -35.83
C ASN A 89 18.89 5.00 -35.06
N LYS A 90 18.79 5.34 -33.76
CA LYS A 90 17.55 5.12 -33.00
C LYS A 90 16.88 6.45 -32.69
N LYS A 91 15.56 6.50 -32.85
CA LYS A 91 14.71 7.63 -32.48
C LYS A 91 13.74 7.18 -31.40
N PHE A 92 13.36 8.07 -30.50
CA PHE A 92 12.32 7.81 -29.50
C PHE A 92 11.19 8.81 -29.64
N ILE A 93 10.01 8.39 -29.17
CA ILE A 93 8.76 9.12 -29.33
C ILE A 93 8.38 9.79 -28.02
N ILE A 94 7.94 11.05 -28.09
CA ILE A 94 7.36 11.76 -26.95
C ILE A 94 5.96 12.26 -27.36
N PRO A 95 4.93 12.07 -26.52
CA PRO A 95 3.62 12.67 -26.75
C PRO A 95 3.66 14.19 -26.80
N THR A 96 2.69 14.80 -27.45
CA THR A 96 2.53 16.25 -27.49
C THR A 96 1.21 16.68 -26.85
N VAL A 97 1.01 17.99 -26.67
CA VAL A 97 -0.26 18.55 -26.19
C VAL A 97 -1.41 18.22 -27.16
N GLN A 98 -1.11 18.01 -28.45
CA GLN A 98 -2.11 17.68 -29.48
C GLN A 98 -2.48 16.19 -29.52
N SER A 99 -1.72 15.31 -28.86
CA SER A 99 -2.03 13.87 -28.82
C SER A 99 -3.39 13.63 -28.14
N SER A 100 -4.24 12.82 -28.79
CA SER A 100 -5.56 12.45 -28.29
C SER A 100 -5.49 11.39 -27.19
N PHE A 101 -6.63 11.08 -26.55
CA PHE A 101 -6.72 10.01 -25.56
C PHE A 101 -6.26 8.65 -26.13
N HIS A 102 -6.73 8.25 -27.30
CA HIS A 102 -6.36 6.98 -27.93
C HIS A 102 -4.88 6.92 -28.34
N ASP A 103 -4.29 8.07 -28.70
CA ASP A 103 -2.85 8.15 -28.97
C ASP A 103 -2.03 7.83 -27.71
N ILE A 104 -2.46 8.34 -26.54
CA ILE A 104 -1.81 8.04 -25.25
C ILE A 104 -2.02 6.57 -24.83
N VAL A 105 -3.18 5.96 -25.12
CA VAL A 105 -3.44 4.53 -24.85
C VAL A 105 -2.44 3.66 -25.61
N LYS A 106 -2.30 3.87 -26.92
CA LYS A 106 -1.33 3.12 -27.74
C LYS A 106 0.12 3.37 -27.31
N TYR A 107 0.44 4.61 -26.94
CA TYR A 107 1.75 4.95 -26.39
C TYR A 107 2.03 4.21 -25.07
N GLU A 108 1.05 4.10 -24.17
CA GLU A 108 1.15 3.34 -22.92
C GLU A 108 1.44 1.85 -23.19
N HIS A 109 0.75 1.23 -24.15
CA HIS A 109 0.97 -0.18 -24.53
C HIS A 109 2.37 -0.42 -25.10
N LEU A 110 2.82 0.42 -26.04
CA LEU A 110 4.15 0.33 -26.63
C LEU A 110 5.26 0.53 -25.59
N MET A 111 5.08 1.50 -24.71
CA MET A 111 5.99 1.73 -23.60
C MET A 111 6.04 0.49 -22.71
N LYS A 112 4.89 -0.02 -22.27
CA LYS A 112 4.82 -1.18 -21.38
C LYS A 112 5.50 -2.41 -21.99
N LYS A 113 5.26 -2.71 -23.28
CA LYS A 113 5.95 -3.77 -24.01
C LYS A 113 7.47 -3.66 -23.87
N GLN A 114 8.03 -2.51 -24.23
CA GLN A 114 9.48 -2.32 -24.23
C GLN A 114 10.06 -2.28 -22.81
N LEU A 115 9.30 -1.82 -21.81
CA LEU A 115 9.71 -1.85 -20.40
C LEU A 115 9.80 -3.27 -19.83
N ILE A 116 8.91 -4.18 -20.24
CA ILE A 116 8.95 -5.59 -19.85
C ILE A 116 10.20 -6.27 -20.43
N GLU A 117 10.52 -5.98 -21.69
CA GLU A 117 11.67 -6.58 -22.40
C GLU A 117 13.03 -6.20 -21.78
N ILE A 118 13.17 -4.99 -21.24
CA ILE A 118 14.44 -4.47 -20.69
C ILE A 118 14.52 -4.54 -19.15
N TYR A 119 13.54 -5.16 -18.50
CA TYR A 119 13.40 -5.10 -17.04
C TYR A 119 14.65 -5.61 -16.30
N ASN A 120 15.05 -4.86 -15.27
CA ASN A 120 16.12 -5.23 -14.33
C ASN A 120 15.83 -4.57 -12.97
N SER A 121 16.10 -5.29 -11.86
CA SER A 121 15.98 -4.78 -10.48
C SER A 121 16.67 -3.43 -10.27
N ASN A 122 17.80 -3.17 -10.91
CA ASN A 122 18.58 -1.93 -10.77
C ASN A 122 17.86 -0.66 -11.26
N ILE A 123 16.96 -0.80 -12.25
CA ILE A 123 16.21 0.32 -12.87
C ILE A 123 14.70 0.24 -12.59
N SER A 124 14.28 -0.71 -11.75
CA SER A 124 12.87 -1.02 -11.50
C SER A 124 12.10 0.17 -10.90
N ASP A 125 12.74 1.04 -10.11
CA ASP A 125 12.14 2.27 -9.58
C ASP A 125 11.81 3.29 -10.68
N ILE A 126 12.70 3.45 -11.67
CA ILE A 126 12.51 4.37 -12.80
C ILE A 126 11.37 3.86 -13.71
N ILE A 127 11.33 2.54 -13.95
CA ILE A 127 10.26 1.88 -14.71
C ILE A 127 8.90 2.16 -14.08
N LYS A 128 8.76 1.94 -12.76
CA LYS A 128 7.54 2.21 -12.00
C LYS A 128 7.11 3.67 -12.14
N LYS A 129 8.03 4.62 -11.89
CA LYS A 129 7.74 6.07 -12.04
C LYS A 129 7.19 6.40 -13.43
N LYS A 130 7.81 5.85 -14.48
CA LYS A 130 7.39 6.08 -15.87
C LYS A 130 5.96 5.59 -16.13
N ILE A 131 5.62 4.41 -15.63
CA ILE A 131 4.25 3.85 -15.74
C ILE A 131 3.24 4.77 -15.02
N PHE A 132 3.54 5.24 -13.81
CA PHE A 132 2.68 6.15 -13.06
C PHE A 132 2.41 7.49 -13.78
N ILE A 133 3.45 8.15 -14.29
CA ILE A 133 3.27 9.46 -14.96
C ILE A 133 2.53 9.33 -16.31
N VAL A 134 2.74 8.24 -17.06
CA VAL A 134 2.03 8.01 -18.33
C VAL A 134 0.56 7.68 -18.07
N ARG A 135 0.26 6.88 -17.03
CA ARG A 135 -1.12 6.67 -16.59
C ARG A 135 -1.79 7.98 -16.15
N THR A 136 -1.05 8.83 -15.44
CA THR A 136 -1.53 10.16 -15.06
C THR A 136 -1.86 11.00 -16.30
N LEU A 137 -0.99 11.00 -17.32
CA LEU A 137 -1.24 11.71 -18.58
C LEU A 137 -2.51 11.20 -19.30
N LYS A 138 -2.71 9.87 -19.34
CA LYS A 138 -3.94 9.26 -19.88
C LYS A 138 -5.19 9.77 -19.16
N THR A 139 -5.17 9.84 -17.83
CA THR A 139 -6.28 10.38 -17.02
C THR A 139 -6.50 11.87 -17.27
N ILE A 140 -5.43 12.67 -17.35
CA ILE A 140 -5.53 14.12 -17.63
C ILE A 140 -6.19 14.37 -19.00
N LYS A 141 -5.76 13.64 -20.04
CA LYS A 141 -6.37 13.75 -21.37
C LYS A 141 -7.87 13.48 -21.32
N LEU A 142 -8.30 12.44 -20.62
CA LEU A 142 -9.72 12.11 -20.47
C LEU A 142 -10.49 13.20 -19.71
N MET A 143 -9.91 13.78 -18.64
CA MET A 143 -10.53 14.86 -17.88
C MET A 143 -10.63 16.18 -18.66
N LEU A 144 -9.70 16.45 -19.57
CA LEU A 144 -9.68 17.68 -20.37
C LEU A 144 -10.70 17.68 -21.52
N ILE A 145 -11.18 16.52 -21.98
CA ILE A 145 -12.17 16.42 -23.08
C ILE A 145 -13.44 17.23 -22.80
N PRO A 146 -14.20 16.96 -21.71
CA PRO A 146 -15.42 17.71 -21.43
C PRO A 146 -15.15 19.19 -21.11
N LEU A 147 -14.00 19.52 -20.48
CA LEU A 147 -13.62 20.91 -20.20
C LEU A 147 -13.35 21.71 -21.48
N ASN A 148 -12.65 21.12 -22.44
CA ASN A 148 -12.35 21.76 -23.73
C ASN A 148 -13.62 21.90 -24.58
N SER A 149 -14.49 20.89 -24.57
CA SER A 149 -15.79 20.92 -25.24
C SER A 149 -16.69 22.03 -24.70
N TYR A 150 -16.87 22.07 -23.37
CA TYR A 150 -17.67 23.08 -22.72
C TYR A 150 -17.12 24.50 -22.95
N LYS A 151 -15.80 24.69 -22.91
CA LYS A 151 -15.16 26.00 -23.16
C LYS A 151 -15.41 26.54 -24.57
N ARG A 152 -15.64 25.66 -25.56
CA ARG A 152 -15.93 26.04 -26.95
C ARG A 152 -17.42 26.27 -27.18
N ASN A 153 -18.24 25.36 -26.66
CA ASN A 153 -19.66 25.26 -27.02
C ASN A 153 -20.61 25.84 -25.95
N ASN A 154 -20.12 26.07 -24.73
CA ASN A 154 -20.89 26.49 -23.55
C ASN A 154 -22.11 25.58 -23.23
N ASP A 155 -22.11 24.34 -23.70
CA ASP A 155 -23.17 23.36 -23.46
C ASP A 155 -22.69 22.22 -22.56
N LEU A 156 -23.37 22.04 -21.42
CA LEU A 156 -23.07 21.00 -20.44
C LEU A 156 -23.47 19.62 -20.95
N LYS A 157 -24.57 19.52 -21.70
CA LYS A 157 -25.04 18.23 -22.21
C LYS A 157 -24.15 17.74 -23.33
N GLY A 158 -23.87 18.60 -24.32
CA GLY A 158 -22.92 18.34 -25.40
C GLY A 158 -21.54 17.94 -24.89
N ALA A 159 -21.02 18.58 -23.84
CA ALA A 159 -19.73 18.21 -23.25
C ALA A 159 -19.73 16.81 -22.59
N LEU A 160 -20.84 16.38 -21.99
CA LEU A 160 -20.98 15.03 -21.45
C LEU A 160 -21.17 13.98 -22.55
N GLU A 161 -21.87 14.34 -23.62
CA GLU A 161 -22.04 13.48 -24.81
C GLU A 161 -20.71 13.27 -25.54
N GLU A 162 -19.90 14.33 -25.72
CA GLU A 162 -18.56 14.23 -26.32
C GLU A 162 -17.62 13.35 -25.49
N LEU A 163 -17.70 13.41 -24.15
CA LEU A 163 -16.97 12.48 -23.29
C LEU A 163 -17.45 11.03 -23.51
N ASN A 164 -18.76 10.80 -23.66
CA ASN A 164 -19.31 9.47 -23.91
C ASN A 164 -18.89 8.92 -25.28
N ASP A 165 -18.76 9.77 -26.29
CA ASP A 165 -18.39 9.35 -27.64
C ASP A 165 -16.97 8.77 -27.71
N VAL A 166 -16.05 9.21 -26.84
CA VAL A 166 -14.71 8.59 -26.67
C VAL A 166 -14.81 7.11 -26.25
N PHE A 167 -15.88 6.72 -25.56
CA PHE A 167 -16.14 5.34 -25.16
C PHE A 167 -16.99 4.56 -26.19
N LYS A 168 -17.55 5.25 -27.20
CA LYS A 168 -18.33 4.66 -28.30
C LYS A 168 -17.52 4.51 -29.60
N GLU A 169 -16.58 5.41 -29.88
CA GLU A 169 -15.80 5.43 -31.13
C GLU A 169 -14.84 4.25 -31.24
N ASN A 170 -15.37 3.13 -31.73
CA ASN A 170 -14.58 2.02 -32.25
C ASN A 170 -14.24 2.29 -33.72
N HIS A 171 -13.17 3.05 -33.97
CA HIS A 171 -12.56 3.11 -35.32
C HIS A 171 -11.76 1.83 -35.67
N LEU A 172 -11.78 0.80 -34.83
CA LEU A 172 -11.26 -0.51 -35.18
C LEU A 172 -12.40 -1.39 -35.66
N GLN A 173 -12.51 -1.51 -36.99
CA GLN A 173 -12.95 -2.76 -37.60
C GLN A 173 -12.35 -3.91 -36.79
N ARG A 174 -13.18 -4.84 -36.31
CA ARG A 174 -12.76 -6.10 -35.66
C ARG A 174 -11.71 -6.82 -36.53
N LYS A 175 -10.44 -6.46 -36.38
CA LYS A 175 -9.29 -7.14 -36.97
C LYS A 175 -8.59 -7.84 -35.82
N GLY A 176 -9.13 -9.00 -35.47
CA GLY A 176 -8.68 -9.82 -34.38
C GLY A 176 -9.87 -10.66 -33.92
N THR A 177 -9.88 -11.93 -34.32
CA THR A 177 -10.73 -12.97 -33.74
C THR A 177 -10.67 -12.85 -32.22
N SER A 178 -11.79 -12.54 -31.56
CA SER A 178 -11.89 -12.74 -30.12
C SER A 178 -11.49 -14.19 -29.86
N GLN A 179 -10.47 -14.45 -29.03
CA GLN A 179 -10.09 -15.83 -28.68
C GLN A 179 -11.24 -16.66 -28.09
N ILE A 180 -12.33 -15.99 -27.68
CA ILE A 180 -13.60 -16.59 -27.29
C ILE A 180 -14.64 -16.25 -28.36
N ASP A 181 -14.83 -17.14 -29.34
CA ASP A 181 -15.82 -16.96 -30.41
C ASP A 181 -17.28 -17.03 -29.88
N ASP A 182 -17.51 -17.74 -28.78
CA ASP A 182 -18.79 -17.79 -28.08
C ASP A 182 -18.63 -17.84 -26.55
N HIS A 183 -18.89 -16.69 -25.91
CA HIS A 183 -18.86 -16.57 -24.46
C HIS A 183 -19.87 -17.46 -23.74
N ALA A 184 -21.03 -17.75 -24.34
CA ALA A 184 -22.03 -18.62 -23.73
C ALA A 184 -21.52 -20.07 -23.62
N THR A 185 -20.92 -20.57 -24.71
CA THR A 185 -20.26 -21.88 -24.71
C THR A 185 -19.04 -21.91 -23.78
N PHE A 186 -18.23 -20.86 -23.74
CA PHE A 186 -17.11 -20.74 -22.80
C PHE A 186 -17.56 -20.88 -21.33
N PHE A 187 -18.54 -20.09 -20.89
CA PHE A 187 -19.03 -20.15 -19.51
C PHE A 187 -19.72 -21.48 -19.20
N ARG A 188 -20.44 -22.08 -20.16
CA ARG A 188 -21.05 -23.41 -19.98
C ARG A 188 -19.99 -24.49 -19.77
N ASN A 189 -18.92 -24.48 -20.57
CA ASN A 189 -17.81 -25.42 -20.44
C ASN A 189 -17.04 -25.22 -19.13
N LEU A 190 -16.79 -23.96 -18.75
CA LEU A 190 -16.17 -23.61 -17.47
C LEU A 190 -16.99 -24.15 -16.29
N LEU A 191 -18.31 -23.88 -16.25
CA LEU A 191 -19.17 -24.32 -15.17
C LEU A 191 -19.27 -25.85 -15.12
N LYS A 192 -19.34 -26.52 -16.27
CA LYS A 192 -19.29 -27.99 -16.35
C LYS A 192 -17.99 -28.51 -15.73
N HIS A 193 -16.84 -27.95 -16.12
CA HIS A 193 -15.54 -28.33 -15.58
C HIS A 193 -15.44 -28.12 -14.06
N VAL A 194 -15.90 -26.97 -13.57
CA VAL A 194 -15.93 -26.67 -12.12
C VAL A 194 -16.84 -27.62 -11.35
N ARG A 195 -18.01 -28.00 -11.91
CA ARG A 195 -18.92 -28.98 -11.30
C ARG A 195 -18.28 -30.38 -11.26
N THR A 196 -17.67 -30.83 -12.36
CA THR A 196 -16.93 -32.12 -12.41
C THR A 196 -15.80 -32.20 -11.38
N ILE A 197 -15.04 -31.11 -11.19
CA ILE A 197 -13.99 -31.04 -10.15
C ILE A 197 -14.57 -31.14 -8.74
N ARG A 198 -15.77 -30.58 -8.50
CA ARG A 198 -16.43 -30.62 -7.18
C ARG A 198 -17.00 -32.00 -6.84
N GLU A 199 -17.48 -32.74 -7.83
CA GLU A 199 -18.11 -34.06 -7.65
C GLU A 199 -17.09 -35.18 -7.36
N ASN A 200 -15.84 -35.04 -7.82
CA ASN A 200 -14.77 -35.99 -7.51
C ASN A 200 -14.18 -35.74 -6.12
N GLU A 201 -14.54 -36.55 -5.10
CA GLU A 201 -14.10 -36.37 -3.70
C GLU A 201 -12.57 -36.42 -3.49
N GLU A 202 -11.82 -37.17 -4.30
CA GLU A 202 -10.35 -37.20 -4.26
C GLU A 202 -9.71 -35.87 -4.70
N ILE A 203 -10.41 -35.13 -5.57
CA ILE A 203 -10.00 -33.84 -6.16
C ILE A 203 -10.60 -32.67 -5.36
N GLY A 204 -11.77 -32.86 -4.73
CA GLY A 204 -12.50 -31.86 -3.95
C GLY A 204 -11.73 -31.31 -2.74
N LYS A 205 -10.76 -32.07 -2.19
CA LYS A 205 -9.82 -31.58 -1.16
C LYS A 205 -8.77 -30.60 -1.71
N LYS A 206 -8.58 -30.53 -3.03
CA LYS A 206 -7.64 -29.66 -3.74
C LYS A 206 -8.38 -28.54 -4.47
N ALA A 207 -8.94 -27.59 -3.73
CA ALA A 207 -9.45 -26.30 -4.27
C ALA A 207 -8.40 -25.45 -5.04
N LYS A 208 -7.19 -25.97 -5.24
CA LYS A 208 -6.05 -25.37 -5.96
C LYS A 208 -6.07 -25.66 -7.47
N ILE A 209 -6.70 -26.75 -7.88
CA ILE A 209 -6.70 -27.26 -9.27
C ILE A 209 -7.39 -26.32 -10.28
N PRO A 210 -8.49 -25.60 -9.98
CA PRO A 210 -9.07 -24.70 -10.98
C PRO A 210 -8.24 -23.42 -11.22
N ILE A 211 -7.15 -23.21 -10.47
CA ILE A 211 -6.27 -22.04 -10.59
C ILE A 211 -4.96 -22.41 -11.29
N LEU A 212 -4.36 -23.55 -10.89
CA LEU A 212 -3.16 -24.10 -11.50
C LEU A 212 -3.56 -25.34 -12.29
N ASP A 213 -3.47 -25.29 -13.62
CA ASP A 213 -3.54 -26.50 -14.45
C ASP A 213 -2.51 -27.51 -13.93
N ASP A 214 -2.75 -28.83 -14.07
CA ASP A 214 -2.00 -29.95 -13.45
C ASP A 214 -0.47 -30.01 -13.70
N LYS A 215 0.14 -29.01 -14.35
CA LYS A 215 1.59 -28.92 -14.58
C LYS A 215 2.27 -28.16 -13.44
N GLU A 216 3.48 -28.58 -13.05
CA GLU A 216 4.38 -27.72 -12.29
C GLU A 216 4.77 -26.53 -13.18
N ILE A 217 4.12 -25.39 -12.97
CA ILE A 217 4.38 -24.19 -13.77
C ILE A 217 5.47 -23.36 -13.08
N ASP A 218 6.60 -23.16 -13.78
CA ASP A 218 7.70 -22.26 -13.42
C ASP A 218 7.35 -20.79 -13.76
N VAL A 219 6.17 -20.34 -13.32
CA VAL A 219 5.65 -18.97 -13.52
C VAL A 219 6.61 -17.91 -12.99
N MET A 220 7.45 -18.26 -12.01
CA MET A 220 8.37 -17.33 -11.34
C MET A 220 9.63 -17.03 -12.15
N ASP A 221 9.94 -17.83 -13.18
CA ASP A 221 11.20 -17.75 -13.92
C ASP A 221 11.12 -16.81 -15.14
N THR A 222 9.94 -16.24 -15.41
CA THR A 222 9.74 -15.33 -16.54
C THR A 222 9.95 -13.86 -16.13
N ASN A 223 10.61 -13.07 -17.00
CA ASN A 223 10.83 -11.64 -16.77
C ASN A 223 9.53 -10.83 -16.63
N ASP A 224 8.41 -11.35 -17.14
CA ASP A 224 7.10 -10.72 -17.09
C ASP A 224 6.29 -11.08 -15.83
N PHE A 225 6.86 -11.83 -14.87
CA PHE A 225 6.17 -12.25 -13.64
C PHE A 225 5.60 -11.07 -12.82
N PHE A 226 6.32 -9.95 -12.81
CA PHE A 226 5.94 -8.74 -12.09
C PHE A 226 4.83 -7.94 -12.77
N PHE A 227 4.54 -8.25 -14.04
CA PHE A 227 3.60 -7.51 -14.87
C PHE A 227 2.34 -8.33 -15.12
N THR A 228 1.23 -7.65 -15.33
CA THR A 228 -0.07 -8.30 -15.58
C THR A 228 -0.18 -8.97 -16.95
N THR A 229 0.66 -8.55 -17.90
CA THR A 229 0.71 -9.04 -19.29
C THR A 229 2.14 -9.39 -19.68
N ASN A 230 2.31 -10.16 -20.75
CA ASN A 230 3.59 -10.32 -21.44
C ASN A 230 3.88 -9.10 -22.35
N SER A 231 4.90 -9.20 -23.20
CA SER A 231 5.30 -8.15 -24.17
C SER A 231 4.39 -8.05 -25.41
N ASN A 232 3.26 -8.78 -25.46
CA ASN A 232 2.34 -8.71 -26.58
C ASN A 232 1.28 -7.60 -26.40
N ILE A 233 1.20 -6.67 -27.35
CA ILE A 233 0.25 -5.54 -27.32
C ILE A 233 -1.19 -6.02 -27.49
N ASN A 234 -1.42 -7.05 -28.33
CA ASN A 234 -2.78 -7.57 -28.57
C ASN A 234 -3.42 -8.09 -27.27
N PHE A 235 -2.60 -8.62 -26.35
CA PHE A 235 -3.09 -9.04 -25.04
C PHE A 235 -3.54 -7.84 -24.20
N MET A 236 -2.79 -6.73 -24.23
CA MET A 236 -3.17 -5.49 -23.54
C MET A 236 -4.44 -4.89 -24.13
N GLU A 237 -4.57 -4.86 -25.46
CA GLU A 237 -5.76 -4.36 -26.15
C GLU A 237 -7.00 -5.20 -25.80
N THR A 238 -6.87 -6.54 -25.76
CA THR A 238 -7.99 -7.40 -25.40
C THR A 238 -8.45 -7.19 -23.95
N LEU A 239 -7.51 -6.96 -23.02
CA LEU A 239 -7.83 -6.60 -21.63
C LEU A 239 -8.50 -5.23 -21.53
N ASP A 240 -8.06 -4.25 -22.33
CA ASP A 240 -8.68 -2.93 -22.39
C ASP A 240 -10.12 -3.03 -22.91
N ASP A 241 -10.39 -3.86 -23.91
CA ASP A 241 -11.75 -4.09 -24.43
C ASP A 241 -12.69 -4.71 -23.38
N ILE A 242 -12.18 -5.63 -22.54
CA ILE A 242 -12.96 -6.20 -21.43
C ILE A 242 -13.28 -5.13 -20.37
N THR A 243 -12.38 -4.17 -20.13
CA THR A 243 -12.51 -3.18 -19.05
C THR A 243 -13.28 -1.91 -19.43
N LYS A 244 -13.34 -1.54 -20.71
CA LYS A 244 -14.08 -0.36 -21.22
C LYS A 244 -15.56 -0.34 -20.82
N GLN A 245 -16.12 -1.48 -20.43
CA GLN A 245 -17.51 -1.61 -20.01
C GLN A 245 -17.85 -0.92 -18.65
N TYR A 246 -16.86 -0.44 -17.88
CA TYR A 246 -17.05 -0.05 -16.47
C TYR A 246 -16.60 1.40 -16.10
N GLY A 247 -17.28 2.45 -16.60
CA GLY A 247 -17.13 3.85 -16.14
C GLY A 247 -18.27 4.29 -15.18
N LEU A 248 -18.09 5.25 -14.25
CA LEU A 248 -18.98 5.36 -13.06
C LEU A 248 -19.57 6.74 -12.63
N VAL A 249 -18.82 7.85 -12.49
CA VAL A 249 -19.39 9.07 -11.82
C VAL A 249 -19.98 10.11 -12.78
N LEU A 250 -19.22 10.56 -13.80
CA LEU A 250 -19.79 11.38 -14.89
C LEU A 250 -20.87 10.60 -15.67
N LYS A 251 -20.78 9.26 -15.63
CA LYS A 251 -21.82 8.34 -16.07
C LYS A 251 -23.14 8.53 -15.33
N LEU A 252 -23.10 8.62 -13.99
CA LEU A 252 -24.32 8.83 -13.20
C LEU A 252 -25.01 10.16 -13.55
N ALA A 253 -24.22 11.23 -13.73
CA ALA A 253 -24.73 12.54 -14.15
C ALA A 253 -25.35 12.52 -15.55
N LEU A 254 -24.71 11.85 -16.52
CA LEU A 254 -25.22 11.73 -17.89
C LEU A 254 -26.49 10.86 -17.96
N LYS A 255 -26.51 9.72 -17.26
CA LYS A 255 -27.64 8.78 -17.26
C LYS A 255 -28.92 9.40 -16.68
N ASN A 256 -28.79 10.14 -15.58
CA ASN A 256 -29.92 10.76 -14.88
C ASN A 256 -30.01 12.27 -15.15
N TYR A 257 -29.50 12.75 -16.30
CA TYR A 257 -29.40 14.17 -16.62
C TYR A 257 -30.73 14.91 -16.48
N LYS A 258 -31.82 14.29 -16.97
CA LYS A 258 -33.18 14.84 -16.85
C LYS A 258 -33.59 15.05 -15.40
N ASN A 259 -33.31 14.09 -14.52
CA ASN A 259 -33.72 14.17 -13.10
C ASN A 259 -32.90 15.20 -12.32
N TYR A 260 -31.59 15.27 -12.57
CA TYR A 260 -30.69 16.18 -11.85
C TYR A 260 -30.77 17.64 -12.35
N PHE A 261 -30.84 17.85 -13.67
CA PHE A 261 -30.57 19.18 -14.25
C PHE A 261 -31.80 19.80 -14.95
N GLU A 262 -32.70 19.00 -15.52
CA GLU A 262 -33.92 19.50 -16.17
C GLU A 262 -35.08 19.59 -15.16
N ALA A 263 -35.52 18.45 -14.62
CA ALA A 263 -36.61 18.34 -13.64
C ALA A 263 -36.19 18.77 -12.23
N LYS A 264 -34.90 18.63 -11.88
CA LYS A 264 -34.30 19.02 -10.59
C LYS A 264 -34.97 18.38 -9.37
N ASN A 265 -35.47 17.16 -9.54
CA ASN A 265 -36.14 16.40 -8.48
C ASN A 265 -35.13 15.77 -7.49
N THR A 266 -33.89 15.57 -7.93
CA THR A 266 -32.81 14.96 -7.15
C THR A 266 -31.63 15.94 -7.00
N LYS A 267 -30.97 15.94 -5.83
CA LYS A 267 -29.78 16.78 -5.59
C LYS A 267 -28.54 16.15 -6.22
N PHE A 268 -27.65 17.00 -6.75
CA PHE A 268 -26.38 16.57 -7.33
C PHE A 268 -25.22 17.34 -6.68
N PHE A 269 -24.16 16.61 -6.29
CA PHE A 269 -22.92 17.19 -5.77
C PHE A 269 -21.73 16.66 -6.55
N SER A 270 -20.72 17.51 -6.75
CA SER A 270 -19.46 17.08 -7.39
C SER A 270 -18.64 16.19 -6.44
N TRP A 271 -17.80 15.32 -7.02
CA TRP A 271 -16.93 14.44 -6.23
C TRP A 271 -16.02 15.24 -5.28
N GLN A 272 -15.42 16.33 -5.76
CA GLN A 272 -14.58 17.22 -4.95
C GLN A 272 -15.37 17.83 -3.78
N LYS A 273 -16.65 18.18 -3.96
CA LYS A 273 -17.49 18.69 -2.88
C LYS A 273 -17.84 17.60 -1.86
N ILE A 274 -18.06 16.35 -2.29
CA ILE A 274 -18.31 15.22 -1.39
C ILE A 274 -17.12 15.04 -0.43
N LEU A 275 -15.87 15.14 -0.91
CA LEU A 275 -14.68 14.95 -0.08
C LEU A 275 -14.52 16.01 1.04
N GLU A 276 -15.06 17.21 0.83
CA GLU A 276 -15.02 18.32 1.81
C GLU A 276 -15.91 18.05 3.02
N PHE A 277 -16.97 17.26 2.88
CA PHE A 277 -17.84 16.95 4.01
C PHE A 277 -17.16 16.06 5.05
N SER A 278 -17.71 16.07 6.27
CA SER A 278 -17.29 15.16 7.33
C SER A 278 -17.46 13.70 6.87
N MET A 279 -16.64 12.78 7.41
CA MET A 279 -16.70 11.36 7.05
C MET A 279 -18.10 10.72 7.21
N SER A 280 -18.91 11.25 8.12
CA SER A 280 -20.29 10.80 8.38
C SER A 280 -21.28 11.39 7.36
N ASP A 281 -21.16 12.69 7.07
CA ASP A 281 -22.09 13.38 6.16
C ASP A 281 -21.90 13.00 4.70
N ARG A 282 -20.68 12.56 4.31
CA ARG A 282 -20.41 11.98 2.97
C ARG A 282 -21.43 10.91 2.56
N PHE A 283 -21.76 10.00 3.47
CA PHE A 283 -22.71 8.92 3.19
C PHE A 283 -24.16 9.40 3.07
N LYS A 284 -24.53 10.44 3.81
CA LYS A 284 -25.87 11.05 3.72
C LYS A 284 -26.06 11.74 2.37
N ILE A 285 -25.01 12.42 1.91
CA ILE A 285 -24.99 13.08 0.60
C ILE A 285 -25.07 12.06 -0.53
N ILE A 286 -24.37 10.92 -0.41
CA ILE A 286 -24.53 9.82 -1.36
C ILE A 286 -25.98 9.32 -1.39
N ASP A 287 -26.61 9.14 -0.22
CA ASP A 287 -28.01 8.71 -0.17
C ASP A 287 -28.95 9.73 -0.86
N MET A 288 -28.66 11.03 -0.78
CA MET A 288 -29.41 12.08 -1.51
C MET A 288 -29.15 12.06 -3.03
N ILE A 289 -27.91 11.83 -3.46
CA ILE A 289 -27.56 11.73 -4.89
C ILE A 289 -28.23 10.51 -5.53
N CYS A 290 -28.30 9.40 -4.78
CA CYS A 290 -28.87 8.13 -5.22
C CYS A 290 -30.40 8.03 -5.00
N ASP A 291 -31.06 9.09 -4.54
CA ASP A 291 -32.50 9.15 -4.23
C ASP A 291 -32.98 8.02 -3.30
N HIS A 292 -32.18 7.71 -2.29
CA HIS A 292 -32.50 6.71 -1.28
C HIS A 292 -33.19 7.34 -0.07
N LYS A 293 -34.37 6.82 0.30
CA LYS A 293 -35.04 7.19 1.56
C LYS A 293 -34.24 6.66 2.75
N SER A 294 -33.60 7.54 3.49
CA SER A 294 -32.89 7.22 4.74
C SER A 294 -33.10 8.31 5.78
N VAL A 295 -33.05 7.94 7.06
CA VAL A 295 -33.16 8.91 8.17
C VAL A 295 -31.84 9.66 8.29
N TYR A 296 -31.90 11.01 8.30
CA TYR A 296 -30.72 11.88 8.29
C TYR A 296 -29.86 11.74 9.56
N TYR A 297 -30.49 11.58 10.72
CA TYR A 297 -29.79 11.39 11.99
C TYR A 297 -29.54 9.90 12.27
N SER A 298 -28.28 9.54 12.51
CA SER A 298 -27.92 8.22 12.97
C SER A 298 -26.75 8.25 13.95
N GLU A 299 -26.96 7.71 15.14
CA GLU A 299 -25.91 7.55 16.16
C GLU A 299 -24.98 6.35 15.87
N LYS A 300 -25.42 5.40 15.04
CA LYS A 300 -24.70 4.13 14.77
C LYS A 300 -23.78 4.26 13.54
N LYS A 301 -22.69 3.48 13.53
CA LYS A 301 -21.78 3.32 12.38
C LYS A 301 -22.54 3.00 11.07
N ARG A 302 -22.10 3.58 9.94
CA ARG A 302 -22.70 3.40 8.59
C ARG A 302 -22.96 1.94 8.22
N ARG A 303 -22.02 1.03 8.49
CA ARG A 303 -22.18 -0.41 8.17
C ARG A 303 -23.38 -1.07 8.85
N LYS A 304 -23.80 -0.58 10.03
CA LYS A 304 -24.96 -1.11 10.77
C LYS A 304 -26.26 -0.44 10.33
N THR A 305 -26.21 0.83 9.90
CA THR A 305 -27.39 1.57 9.44
C THR A 305 -27.75 1.21 8.00
N PHE A 306 -26.75 0.99 7.15
CA PHE A 306 -26.92 0.60 5.74
C PHE A 306 -27.73 -0.71 5.60
N LEU A 307 -27.47 -1.70 6.47
CA LEU A 307 -28.12 -3.02 6.43
C LEU A 307 -29.57 -3.05 6.94
N LYS A 308 -30.13 -1.94 7.42
CA LYS A 308 -31.51 -1.89 7.95
C LYS A 308 -32.59 -1.66 6.90
N ILE A 309 -32.22 -1.10 5.76
CA ILE A 309 -33.14 -0.71 4.69
C ILE A 309 -32.92 -1.65 3.53
N ASP A 310 -34.00 -2.09 2.87
CA ASP A 310 -33.87 -2.87 1.64
C ASP A 310 -33.30 -1.98 0.52
N ARG A 311 -32.10 -2.34 0.06
CA ARG A 311 -31.35 -1.66 -1.01
C ARG A 311 -31.10 -2.60 -2.20
N SER A 312 -31.93 -3.62 -2.38
CA SER A 312 -31.82 -4.58 -3.47
C SER A 312 -31.84 -3.95 -4.87
N LYS A 313 -32.50 -2.79 -5.04
CA LYS A 313 -32.65 -2.06 -6.32
C LYS A 313 -31.59 -0.97 -6.57
N THR A 314 -30.57 -0.83 -5.73
CA THR A 314 -29.55 0.22 -5.88
C THR A 314 -28.71 0.02 -7.15
N SER A 315 -28.49 1.10 -7.91
CA SER A 315 -27.67 1.07 -9.12
C SER A 315 -26.21 0.71 -8.83
N MET A 316 -25.51 0.18 -9.83
CA MET A 316 -24.10 -0.18 -9.70
C MET A 316 -23.23 1.02 -9.36
N GLU A 317 -23.49 2.17 -9.97
CA GLU A 317 -22.79 3.43 -9.74
C GLU A 317 -22.83 3.83 -8.26
N CYS A 318 -24.00 3.73 -7.63
CA CYS A 318 -24.18 4.02 -6.20
C CYS A 318 -23.45 3.01 -5.30
N ASN A 319 -23.39 1.73 -5.68
CA ASN A 319 -22.59 0.73 -4.95
C ASN A 319 -21.09 1.03 -5.00
N ILE A 320 -20.57 1.47 -6.15
CA ILE A 320 -19.16 1.83 -6.26
C ILE A 320 -18.87 3.14 -5.53
N LEU A 321 -19.75 4.13 -5.57
CA LEU A 321 -19.61 5.35 -4.77
C LEU A 321 -19.55 5.04 -3.26
N GLU A 322 -20.41 4.13 -2.76
CA GLU A 322 -20.38 3.69 -1.36
C GLU A 322 -19.04 3.01 -1.02
N TYR A 323 -18.52 2.16 -1.92
CA TYR A 323 -17.19 1.57 -1.77
C TYR A 323 -16.10 2.66 -1.70
N LEU A 324 -16.06 3.56 -2.67
CA LEU A 324 -15.02 4.60 -2.75
C LEU A 324 -15.03 5.50 -1.52
N VAL A 325 -16.19 5.91 -1.01
CA VAL A 325 -16.26 6.72 0.22
C VAL A 325 -15.87 5.92 1.46
N HIS A 326 -16.23 4.63 1.54
CA HIS A 326 -15.77 3.77 2.63
C HIS A 326 -14.23 3.69 2.69
N TYR A 327 -13.58 3.44 1.54
CA TYR A 327 -12.13 3.33 1.49
C TYR A 327 -11.41 4.68 1.57
N PHE A 328 -12.01 5.78 1.09
CA PHE A 328 -11.47 7.12 1.31
C PHE A 328 -11.51 7.51 2.80
N ASN A 329 -12.59 7.17 3.52
CA ASN A 329 -12.65 7.37 4.96
C ASN A 329 -11.60 6.54 5.70
N LYS A 330 -11.37 5.28 5.27
CA LYS A 330 -10.29 4.44 5.80
C LYS A 330 -8.90 5.04 5.54
N TYR A 331 -8.64 5.47 4.31
CA TYR A 331 -7.41 6.17 3.93
C TYR A 331 -7.16 7.40 4.81
N GLN A 332 -8.16 8.26 4.99
CA GLN A 332 -8.07 9.44 5.84
C GLN A 332 -7.71 9.07 7.29
N LEU A 333 -8.37 8.06 7.85
CA LEU A 333 -8.11 7.62 9.23
C LEU A 333 -6.71 7.00 9.38
N GLU A 334 -6.24 6.21 8.41
CA GLU A 334 -4.91 5.63 8.48
C GLU A 334 -3.80 6.66 8.32
N ILE A 335 -3.95 7.64 7.42
CA ILE A 335 -2.99 8.76 7.34
C ILE A 335 -2.93 9.50 8.68
N ILE A 336 -4.08 9.84 9.26
CA ILE A 336 -4.13 10.53 10.56
C ILE A 336 -3.42 9.71 11.65
N LYS A 337 -3.78 8.43 11.84
CA LYS A 337 -3.18 7.57 12.88
C LYS A 337 -1.68 7.34 12.68
N THR A 338 -1.24 7.12 11.45
CA THR A 338 0.18 6.79 11.17
C THR A 338 1.08 8.04 11.19
N THR A 339 0.50 9.22 10.95
CA THR A 339 1.21 10.50 11.08
C THR A 339 1.34 10.96 12.53
N GLN A 340 0.51 10.47 13.45
CA GLN A 340 0.63 10.80 14.87
C GLN A 340 2.07 10.58 15.36
N ASP A 341 2.53 11.55 16.12
CA ASP A 341 3.83 11.61 16.77
C ASP A 341 3.64 12.18 18.18
N THR A 342 4.66 12.13 19.04
CA THR A 342 4.55 12.64 20.42
C THR A 342 4.14 14.12 20.45
N ASP A 343 4.58 14.88 19.47
CA ASP A 343 4.39 16.32 19.37
C ASP A 343 3.27 16.70 18.36
N PHE A 344 2.59 15.71 17.79
CA PHE A 344 1.55 15.91 16.76
C PHE A 344 0.40 14.94 16.94
N ASP A 345 -0.65 15.38 17.64
CA ASP A 345 -1.85 14.59 17.87
C ASP A 345 -3.01 15.10 16.99
N LEU A 346 -3.30 14.33 15.94
CA LEU A 346 -4.45 14.58 15.07
C LEU A 346 -5.60 13.64 15.43
N HIS A 347 -6.81 14.20 15.55
CA HIS A 347 -8.02 13.41 15.71
C HIS A 347 -8.86 13.39 14.42
N GLY A 348 -9.43 12.22 14.10
CA GLY A 348 -10.14 11.98 12.85
C GLY A 348 -11.40 12.83 12.60
N MET A 349 -12.01 13.38 13.66
CA MET A 349 -13.22 14.22 13.57
C MET A 349 -12.96 15.72 13.77
N MET A 350 -11.70 16.16 13.81
CA MET A 350 -11.38 17.59 13.87
C MET A 350 -11.90 18.31 12.62
N GLU A 351 -12.22 19.59 12.76
CA GLU A 351 -12.60 20.40 11.60
C GLU A 351 -11.43 20.51 10.62
N HIS A 352 -11.73 20.42 9.33
CA HIS A 352 -10.70 20.35 8.27
C HIS A 352 -9.77 21.56 8.23
N LYS A 353 -10.27 22.74 8.61
CA LYS A 353 -9.44 23.96 8.73
C LYS A 353 -8.43 23.83 9.87
N TYR A 354 -8.88 23.38 11.05
CA TYR A 354 -7.96 23.15 12.18
C TYR A 354 -6.92 22.07 11.88
N ILE A 355 -7.28 21.00 11.16
CA ILE A 355 -6.30 19.98 10.74
C ILE A 355 -5.20 20.62 9.88
N LYS A 356 -5.57 21.50 8.96
CA LYS A 356 -4.61 22.23 8.11
C LYS A 356 -3.71 23.16 8.93
N ASP A 357 -4.31 24.01 9.76
CA ASP A 357 -3.58 25.01 10.54
C ASP A 357 -2.64 24.34 11.55
N TYR A 358 -3.09 23.27 12.21
CA TYR A 358 -2.28 22.50 13.13
C TYR A 358 -1.14 21.74 12.43
N PHE A 359 -1.38 21.20 11.23
CA PHE A 359 -0.33 20.57 10.42
C PHE A 359 0.78 21.56 10.06
N PHE A 360 0.45 22.77 9.61
CA PHE A 360 1.46 23.78 9.30
C PHE A 360 2.17 24.29 10.56
N SER A 361 1.43 24.50 11.66
CA SER A 361 2.02 24.86 12.95
C SER A 361 3.04 23.82 13.43
N TYR A 362 2.79 22.54 13.23
CA TYR A 362 3.74 21.48 13.56
C TYR A 362 4.95 21.44 12.62
N MET A 363 4.75 21.59 11.32
CA MET A 363 5.85 21.48 10.35
C MET A 363 6.77 22.70 10.33
N CYS A 364 6.24 23.88 10.65
CA CYS A 364 6.89 25.18 10.44
C CYS A 364 6.91 26.10 11.67
N ASN A 365 6.34 25.69 12.79
CA ASN A 365 6.14 26.52 14.00
C ASN A 365 5.24 27.75 13.79
N ASP A 366 4.51 27.83 12.68
CA ASP A 366 3.53 28.88 12.35
C ASP A 366 2.31 28.23 11.66
N PRO A 367 1.05 28.56 12.02
CA PRO A 367 -0.14 28.08 11.31
C PRO A 367 -0.21 28.50 9.84
N LYS A 368 0.60 29.49 9.40
CA LYS A 368 0.67 29.89 7.99
C LYS A 368 1.30 28.81 7.10
N GLU A 369 0.87 28.79 5.84
CA GLU A 369 1.41 27.89 4.83
C GLU A 369 2.90 28.14 4.59
N CYS A 370 3.66 27.05 4.47
CA CYS A 370 5.10 27.05 4.30
C CYS A 370 5.52 25.88 3.41
N ILE A 371 6.73 25.94 2.84
CA ILE A 371 7.27 24.84 2.04
C ILE A 371 7.76 23.73 2.97
N ILE A 372 6.95 22.69 3.15
CA ILE A 372 7.28 21.59 4.08
C ILE A 372 8.60 20.88 3.76
N TYR A 373 9.02 20.84 2.49
CA TYR A 373 10.25 20.17 2.06
C TYR A 373 11.52 20.80 2.61
N HIS A 374 11.45 22.08 2.99
CA HIS A 374 12.59 22.86 3.47
C HIS A 374 12.72 22.83 5.00
N THR A 375 11.70 22.34 5.71
CA THR A 375 11.63 22.45 7.16
C THR A 375 12.52 21.42 7.87
N ASN A 376 12.99 21.78 9.07
CA ASN A 376 13.76 20.88 9.91
C ASN A 376 12.97 19.63 10.30
N GLN A 377 11.65 19.77 10.50
CA GLN A 377 10.79 18.64 10.86
C GLN A 377 10.73 17.60 9.74
N PHE A 378 10.65 18.04 8.47
CA PHE A 378 10.68 17.13 7.33
C PHE A 378 12.06 16.47 7.15
N LYS A 379 13.14 17.19 7.47
CA LYS A 379 14.53 16.73 7.34
C LYS A 379 15.02 15.84 8.50
N LYS A 380 14.25 15.70 9.59
CA LYS A 380 14.61 14.93 10.80
C LYS A 380 15.02 13.48 10.53
N GLU A 381 14.37 12.79 9.57
CA GLU A 381 14.68 11.40 9.22
C GLU A 381 15.94 11.27 8.36
N ALA A 382 16.18 12.21 7.46
CA ALA A 382 17.34 12.23 6.58
C ALA A 382 17.59 13.65 6.06
N ASN A 383 18.84 14.10 6.22
CA ASN A 383 19.30 15.41 5.74
C ASN A 383 19.10 15.53 4.22
N GLU A 384 18.52 16.64 3.81
CA GLU A 384 18.32 16.96 2.40
C GLU A 384 18.74 18.39 2.10
N GLU A 385 19.52 18.55 1.04
CA GLU A 385 19.86 19.85 0.48
C GLU A 385 18.68 20.42 -0.30
N ASP A 386 18.45 21.72 -0.15
CA ASP A 386 17.45 22.44 -0.91
C ASP A 386 17.98 22.64 -2.33
N THR A 387 17.35 21.96 -3.29
CA THR A 387 17.79 21.94 -4.69
C THR A 387 16.71 22.44 -5.64
N PHE A 388 15.66 23.06 -5.10
CA PHE A 388 14.65 23.70 -5.91
C PHE A 388 15.27 24.96 -6.52
N PRO A 389 15.20 25.16 -7.84
CA PRO A 389 15.73 26.37 -8.46
C PRO A 389 14.86 27.56 -8.03
N GLU A 390 15.34 28.34 -7.06
CA GLU A 390 14.77 29.63 -6.75
C GLU A 390 15.04 30.56 -7.92
N GLN A 391 14.10 30.65 -8.86
CA GLN A 391 14.19 31.64 -9.92
C GLN A 391 13.95 33.01 -9.30
N GLU A 392 15.02 33.79 -9.15
CA GLU A 392 15.01 35.23 -8.94
C GLU A 392 14.16 35.88 -10.05
N GLY A 393 12.89 36.18 -9.76
CA GLY A 393 11.97 36.72 -10.75
C GLY A 393 10.49 36.81 -10.37
N SER A 394 10.04 36.13 -9.31
CA SER A 394 8.71 36.39 -8.73
C SER A 394 8.79 36.55 -7.21
N ASN A 395 8.79 37.81 -6.75
CA ASN A 395 8.76 38.23 -5.35
C ASN A 395 7.51 37.78 -4.56
N ARG A 396 7.19 36.47 -4.48
CA ARG A 396 6.04 35.99 -3.69
C ARG A 396 6.32 34.67 -2.99
N GLU A 397 5.89 34.58 -1.74
CA GLU A 397 5.76 33.34 -0.96
C GLU A 397 5.13 32.25 -1.83
N ILE A 398 5.89 31.19 -2.14
CA ILE A 398 5.39 30.07 -2.93
C ILE A 398 4.39 29.29 -2.07
N ASN A 399 3.14 29.19 -2.55
CA ASN A 399 2.10 28.43 -1.89
C ASN A 399 2.52 26.94 -1.70
N ALA A 400 2.23 26.36 -0.54
CA ALA A 400 2.60 24.97 -0.22
C ALA A 400 2.01 23.93 -1.20
N TYR A 401 0.85 24.23 -1.79
CA TYR A 401 0.15 23.39 -2.77
C TYR A 401 0.57 23.65 -4.22
N ASN A 402 1.67 24.37 -4.46
CA ASN A 402 2.16 24.68 -5.80
C ASN A 402 2.47 23.38 -6.59
N LEU A 403 1.92 23.26 -7.80
CA LEU A 403 2.07 22.07 -8.65
C LEU A 403 3.51 21.83 -9.10
N TYR A 404 4.25 22.90 -9.45
CA TYR A 404 5.64 22.80 -9.91
C TYR A 404 6.55 22.27 -8.79
N LEU A 405 6.39 22.83 -7.59
CA LEU A 405 7.14 22.46 -6.40
C LEU A 405 6.91 20.99 -6.04
N ASN A 406 5.64 20.60 -5.87
CA ASN A 406 5.27 19.24 -5.46
C ASN A 406 5.66 18.20 -6.51
N TYR A 407 5.43 18.48 -7.79
CA TYR A 407 5.80 17.57 -8.88
C TYR A 407 7.33 17.42 -9.00
N TYR A 408 8.09 18.50 -8.82
CA TYR A 408 9.55 18.47 -8.85
C TYR A 408 10.12 17.55 -7.74
N TYR A 409 9.71 17.76 -6.49
CA TYR A 409 10.16 16.93 -5.38
C TYR A 409 9.71 15.48 -5.51
N PHE A 410 8.47 15.26 -5.99
CA PHE A 410 7.97 13.92 -6.28
C PHE A 410 8.87 13.18 -7.28
N MET A 411 9.10 13.77 -8.46
CA MET A 411 9.88 13.12 -9.51
C MET A 411 11.34 12.92 -9.10
N LYS A 412 11.93 13.88 -8.39
CA LYS A 412 13.35 13.86 -8.01
C LYS A 412 13.64 12.91 -6.85
N ARG A 413 12.85 12.93 -5.76
CA ARG A 413 13.25 12.34 -4.46
C ARG A 413 12.23 11.39 -3.81
N TYR A 414 10.98 11.30 -4.29
CA TYR A 414 9.97 10.44 -3.64
C TYR A 414 10.40 8.97 -3.48
N SER A 415 11.18 8.45 -4.43
CA SER A 415 11.69 7.07 -4.40
C SER A 415 12.68 6.79 -3.26
N SER A 416 13.43 7.81 -2.84
CA SER A 416 14.41 7.71 -1.74
C SER A 416 13.83 8.10 -0.38
N TYR A 417 12.56 8.48 -0.31
CA TYR A 417 11.94 8.86 0.95
C TYR A 417 11.72 7.65 1.87
N GLY A 418 11.85 7.93 3.16
CA GLY A 418 11.38 7.05 4.23
C GLY A 418 9.87 7.18 4.44
N THR A 419 9.34 6.40 5.37
CA THR A 419 7.89 6.27 5.56
C THR A 419 7.27 7.58 6.06
N LYS A 420 7.93 8.30 6.98
CA LYS A 420 7.37 9.55 7.55
C LYS A 420 7.28 10.66 6.51
N LYS A 421 8.32 10.85 5.69
CA LYS A 421 8.29 11.81 4.57
C LYS A 421 7.15 11.53 3.58
N ILE A 422 6.94 10.26 3.22
CA ILE A 422 5.84 9.86 2.34
C ILE A 422 4.47 10.19 2.97
N LEU A 423 4.32 9.92 4.27
CA LEU A 423 3.11 10.24 5.02
C LEU A 423 2.86 11.75 5.07
N TYR A 424 3.88 12.58 5.29
CA TYR A 424 3.72 14.04 5.28
C TYR A 424 3.30 14.59 3.90
N VAL A 425 3.83 14.05 2.81
CA VAL A 425 3.40 14.42 1.45
C VAL A 425 1.91 14.08 1.24
N HIS A 426 1.47 12.92 1.71
CA HIS A 426 0.07 12.50 1.60
C HIS A 426 -0.85 13.27 2.54
N LEU A 427 -0.38 13.63 3.74
CA LEU A 427 -1.11 14.46 4.69
C LEU A 427 -1.27 15.90 4.19
N LEU A 428 -0.22 16.50 3.61
CA LEU A 428 -0.32 17.79 2.91
C LEU A 428 -1.36 17.72 1.80
N ASN A 429 -1.31 16.69 0.94
CA ASN A 429 -2.33 16.59 -0.11
C ASN A 429 -3.75 16.40 0.44
N LEU A 430 -3.90 15.63 1.53
CA LEU A 430 -5.17 15.39 2.19
C LEU A 430 -5.75 16.66 2.83
N THR A 431 -4.94 17.49 3.50
CA THR A 431 -5.39 18.77 4.08
C THR A 431 -5.91 19.71 2.99
N GLY A 432 -5.29 19.71 1.80
CA GLY A 432 -5.78 20.44 0.63
C GLY A 432 -7.11 19.90 0.10
N LEU A 433 -7.24 18.57 -0.05
CA LEU A 433 -8.48 17.93 -0.52
C LEU A 433 -9.68 18.21 0.41
N LEU A 434 -9.47 18.15 1.73
CA LEU A 434 -10.52 18.39 2.73
C LEU A 434 -10.99 19.86 2.74
N ASN A 435 -10.20 20.79 2.22
CA ASN A 435 -10.49 22.23 2.16
C ASN A 435 -10.85 22.71 0.74
N HIS A 436 -11.25 21.81 -0.17
CA HIS A 436 -11.67 22.12 -1.54
C HIS A 436 -10.57 22.78 -2.42
N ASP A 437 -9.28 22.50 -2.17
CA ASP A 437 -8.20 23.04 -3.01
C ASP A 437 -8.07 22.26 -4.33
N THR A 438 -8.38 22.93 -5.45
CA THR A 438 -8.26 22.39 -6.81
C THR A 438 -6.85 21.91 -7.15
N ARG A 439 -5.80 22.53 -6.58
CA ARG A 439 -4.40 22.12 -6.80
C ARG A 439 -4.07 20.79 -6.13
N ALA A 440 -4.61 20.54 -4.93
CA ALA A 440 -4.49 19.25 -4.25
C ALA A 440 -5.30 18.16 -4.97
N TYR A 441 -6.46 18.52 -5.53
CA TYR A 441 -7.24 17.61 -6.38
C TYR A 441 -6.42 17.14 -7.61
N VAL A 442 -5.77 18.07 -8.31
CA VAL A 442 -4.90 17.75 -9.45
C VAL A 442 -3.61 17.01 -9.02
N THR A 443 -3.02 17.37 -7.88
CA THR A 443 -1.83 16.71 -7.33
C THR A 443 -2.09 15.25 -6.95
N SER A 444 -3.30 14.93 -6.47
CA SER A 444 -3.68 13.57 -6.10
C SER A 444 -3.61 12.55 -7.24
N LEU A 445 -3.68 12.99 -8.50
CA LEU A 445 -3.73 12.11 -9.68
C LEU A 445 -2.47 11.26 -9.87
N TYR A 446 -1.30 11.76 -9.44
CA TYR A 446 -0.02 11.05 -9.56
C TYR A 446 0.49 10.46 -8.24
N LEU A 447 -0.18 10.73 -7.11
CA LEU A 447 0.25 10.21 -5.81
C LEU A 447 -0.14 8.73 -5.66
N PRO A 448 0.80 7.83 -5.34
CA PRO A 448 0.56 6.38 -5.37
C PRO A 448 -0.38 5.89 -4.27
N GLY A 449 -0.52 6.63 -3.16
CA GLY A 449 -1.39 6.27 -2.04
C GLY A 449 -2.88 6.11 -2.40
N TYR A 450 -3.33 6.79 -3.45
CA TYR A 450 -4.72 6.69 -3.93
C TYR A 450 -4.97 5.44 -4.76
N TYR A 451 -3.93 4.78 -5.27
CA TYR A 451 -4.04 3.53 -6.02
C TYR A 451 -4.02 2.30 -5.09
N ASN A 452 -3.10 2.28 -4.11
CA ASN A 452 -2.91 1.11 -3.25
C ASN A 452 -3.84 1.04 -2.02
N ALA A 453 -4.78 1.98 -1.87
CA ALA A 453 -5.81 1.92 -0.82
C ALA A 453 -6.67 0.64 -0.87
N VAL A 454 -6.75 -0.02 -2.04
CA VAL A 454 -7.43 -1.31 -2.22
C VAL A 454 -6.79 -2.46 -1.43
N GLU A 455 -5.53 -2.34 -1.03
CA GLU A 455 -4.85 -3.34 -0.20
C GLU A 455 -5.62 -3.57 1.12
N MET A 456 -6.17 -2.49 1.70
CA MET A 456 -6.96 -2.50 2.95
C MET A 456 -8.26 -3.31 2.91
N SER A 457 -8.62 -3.85 1.74
CA SER A 457 -9.90 -4.53 1.52
C SER A 457 -9.88 -6.02 1.89
N PHE A 458 -8.70 -6.62 2.06
CA PHE A 458 -8.54 -8.06 2.32
C PHE A 458 -8.23 -8.35 3.79
N THR A 459 -9.24 -8.29 4.65
CA THR A 459 -9.11 -8.55 6.11
C THR A 459 -9.60 -9.93 6.56
N GLU A 460 -10.19 -10.70 5.65
CA GLU A 460 -10.78 -12.00 5.97
C GLU A 460 -9.73 -13.10 6.17
N GLU A 461 -9.91 -13.93 7.19
CA GLU A 461 -9.05 -15.09 7.48
C GLU A 461 -9.43 -16.30 6.61
N LYS A 462 -9.51 -16.07 5.31
CA LYS A 462 -9.78 -17.07 4.30
C LYS A 462 -8.58 -17.20 3.38
N GLU A 463 -8.43 -18.39 2.81
CA GLU A 463 -7.46 -18.65 1.75
C GLU A 463 -7.90 -18.00 0.44
N PHE A 464 -6.94 -17.67 -0.41
CA PHE A 464 -7.21 -17.09 -1.73
C PHE A 464 -8.13 -17.97 -2.59
N THR A 465 -7.99 -19.30 -2.49
CA THR A 465 -8.86 -20.29 -3.16
C THR A 465 -10.34 -20.10 -2.81
N LYS A 466 -10.65 -19.82 -1.53
CA LYS A 466 -12.01 -19.57 -1.06
C LYS A 466 -12.55 -18.23 -1.56
N ILE A 467 -11.70 -17.22 -1.71
CA ILE A 467 -12.07 -15.93 -2.30
C ILE A 467 -12.45 -16.13 -3.78
N PHE A 468 -11.64 -16.88 -4.53
CA PHE A 468 -11.91 -17.21 -5.92
C PHE A 468 -13.19 -18.05 -6.12
N GLN A 469 -13.45 -19.00 -5.21
CA GLN A 469 -14.69 -19.78 -5.24
C GLN A 469 -15.96 -18.92 -5.12
N LYS A 470 -15.94 -17.82 -4.35
CA LYS A 470 -17.08 -16.91 -4.23
C LYS A 470 -17.38 -16.20 -5.56
N LEU A 471 -16.34 -15.83 -6.32
CA LEU A 471 -16.51 -15.29 -7.67
C LEU A 471 -17.16 -16.32 -8.60
N LEU A 472 -16.69 -17.58 -8.57
CA LEU A 472 -17.29 -18.66 -9.36
C LEU A 472 -18.77 -18.89 -8.98
N GLN A 473 -19.11 -18.84 -7.69
CA GLN A 473 -20.50 -18.94 -7.23
C GLN A 473 -21.37 -17.77 -7.73
N CYS A 474 -20.82 -16.55 -7.83
CA CYS A 474 -21.54 -15.43 -8.43
C CYS A 474 -21.87 -15.72 -9.90
N ILE A 475 -20.90 -16.25 -10.66
CA ILE A 475 -21.06 -16.53 -12.09
C ILE A 475 -22.07 -17.67 -12.32
N ASP A 476 -21.99 -18.74 -11.53
CA ASP A 476 -22.89 -19.89 -11.58
C ASP A 476 -24.34 -19.44 -11.41
N LYS A 477 -24.62 -18.68 -10.34
CA LYS A 477 -25.96 -18.13 -10.10
C LYS A 477 -26.44 -17.19 -11.22
N CYS A 478 -25.55 -16.33 -11.70
CA CYS A 478 -25.86 -15.44 -12.82
C CYS A 478 -26.11 -16.17 -14.14
N HIS A 479 -25.58 -17.39 -14.32
CA HIS A 479 -25.84 -18.22 -15.49
C HIS A 479 -27.23 -18.84 -15.43
N ASP A 480 -27.71 -19.20 -14.24
CA ASP A 480 -29.06 -19.74 -14.02
C ASP A 480 -30.15 -18.66 -14.17
N ASP A 481 -29.91 -17.45 -13.62
CA ASP A 481 -30.91 -16.37 -13.59
C ASP A 481 -31.02 -15.58 -14.92
N GLN A 482 -29.93 -15.48 -15.69
CA GLN A 482 -29.87 -14.68 -16.92
C GLN A 482 -29.04 -15.37 -18.01
N PRO A 483 -29.67 -15.96 -19.06
CA PRO A 483 -28.93 -16.47 -20.21
C PRO A 483 -28.15 -15.34 -20.86
N TYR A 484 -26.91 -15.62 -21.28
CA TYR A 484 -25.92 -14.63 -21.67
C TYR A 484 -26.41 -13.68 -22.77
N THR A 485 -26.73 -12.44 -22.41
CA THR A 485 -26.90 -11.33 -23.35
C THR A 485 -25.67 -10.43 -23.24
N LEU A 486 -24.79 -10.50 -24.24
CA LEU A 486 -23.67 -9.57 -24.35
C LEU A 486 -24.23 -8.14 -24.44
N SER A 487 -23.89 -7.28 -23.49
CA SER A 487 -24.06 -5.83 -23.70
C SER A 487 -23.16 -5.45 -24.86
N LYS A 488 -23.77 -5.07 -26.00
CA LYS A 488 -23.06 -4.98 -27.28
C LYS A 488 -22.01 -3.87 -27.32
N ASP A 489 -22.05 -2.88 -26.42
CA ASP A 489 -21.18 -1.70 -26.45
C ASP A 489 -20.86 -1.17 -25.04
N SER A 490 -19.69 -0.52 -24.89
CA SER A 490 -19.26 0.26 -23.71
C SER A 490 -19.92 1.64 -23.61
N ASN A 491 -21.15 1.78 -24.09
CA ASN A 491 -21.89 3.03 -24.01
C ASN A 491 -22.13 3.39 -22.53
N LEU A 492 -21.83 4.63 -22.11
CA LEU A 492 -22.10 5.07 -20.73
C LEU A 492 -23.60 4.99 -20.37
N PHE A 493 -24.51 4.85 -21.34
CA PHE A 493 -25.93 4.61 -21.06
C PHE A 493 -26.28 3.16 -20.67
N ASN A 494 -25.37 2.19 -20.83
CA ASN A 494 -25.65 0.80 -20.52
C ASN A 494 -25.61 0.53 -19.00
N ASP A 495 -26.65 -0.16 -18.52
CA ASP A 495 -26.78 -0.58 -17.13
C ASP A 495 -25.88 -1.79 -16.87
N ILE A 496 -24.78 -1.54 -16.16
CA ILE A 496 -23.88 -2.60 -15.74
C ILE A 496 -24.59 -3.38 -14.63
N THR A 497 -24.91 -4.63 -14.90
CA THR A 497 -25.46 -5.51 -13.86
C THR A 497 -24.37 -6.11 -13.00
N LYS A 498 -24.74 -6.63 -11.82
CA LYS A 498 -23.83 -7.40 -10.97
C LYS A 498 -23.23 -8.60 -11.71
N CYS A 499 -24.02 -9.23 -12.57
CA CYS A 499 -23.62 -10.41 -13.33
C CYS A 499 -22.59 -10.07 -14.42
N ASP A 500 -22.75 -8.93 -15.09
CA ASP A 500 -21.75 -8.43 -16.04
C ASP A 500 -20.41 -8.21 -15.34
N MET A 501 -20.43 -7.61 -14.14
CA MET A 501 -19.21 -7.41 -13.36
C MET A 501 -18.57 -8.73 -12.92
N CYS A 502 -19.33 -9.72 -12.46
CA CYS A 502 -18.79 -11.04 -12.11
C CYS A 502 -18.15 -11.75 -13.32
N ARG A 503 -18.81 -11.72 -14.49
CA ARG A 503 -18.29 -12.33 -15.72
C ARG A 503 -17.06 -11.57 -16.24
N GLY A 504 -17.11 -10.25 -16.29
CA GLY A 504 -16.00 -9.41 -16.74
C GLY A 504 -14.77 -9.50 -15.84
N THR A 505 -14.94 -9.50 -14.51
CA THR A 505 -13.83 -9.73 -13.58
C THR A 505 -13.17 -11.08 -13.81
N PHE A 506 -13.96 -12.15 -14.03
CA PHE A 506 -13.40 -13.46 -14.31
C PHE A 506 -12.60 -13.49 -15.59
N LEU A 507 -13.13 -12.94 -16.69
CA LEU A 507 -12.43 -12.86 -17.97
C LEU A 507 -11.14 -12.03 -17.82
N TYR A 508 -11.21 -10.85 -17.23
CA TYR A 508 -10.04 -9.98 -17.01
C TYR A 508 -8.93 -10.68 -16.21
N SER A 509 -9.32 -11.45 -15.20
CA SER A 509 -8.37 -12.04 -14.24
C SER A 509 -7.80 -13.39 -14.70
N ASN A 510 -8.56 -14.17 -15.49
CA ASN A 510 -8.20 -15.51 -15.96
C ASN A 510 -7.84 -15.60 -17.44
N MET A 511 -7.90 -14.50 -18.20
CA MET A 511 -7.47 -14.52 -19.59
C MET A 511 -6.02 -14.96 -19.71
N LYS A 512 -5.76 -15.87 -20.64
CA LYS A 512 -4.44 -16.30 -21.09
C LYS A 512 -4.29 -15.90 -22.55
N PHE A 513 -3.07 -15.61 -22.98
CA PHE A 513 -2.76 -15.29 -24.36
C PHE A 513 -1.55 -16.12 -24.78
N ASP A 514 -1.72 -17.01 -25.75
CA ASP A 514 -0.74 -18.03 -26.13
C ASP A 514 -0.31 -18.87 -24.90
N ASP A 515 1.00 -18.93 -24.61
CA ASP A 515 1.56 -19.64 -23.44
C ASP A 515 1.65 -18.77 -22.17
N ALA A 516 1.19 -17.52 -22.19
CA ALA A 516 1.33 -16.60 -21.06
C ALA A 516 0.36 -16.91 -19.90
N HIS A 517 0.87 -16.80 -18.68
CA HIS A 517 0.09 -17.01 -17.45
C HIS A 517 -0.85 -15.85 -17.14
N SER A 518 -2.02 -16.17 -16.59
CA SER A 518 -3.02 -15.18 -16.18
C SER A 518 -2.60 -14.41 -14.92
N MET A 519 -3.27 -13.28 -14.64
CA MET A 519 -3.02 -12.49 -13.43
C MET A 519 -3.25 -13.31 -12.16
N ILE A 520 -4.31 -14.13 -12.13
CA ILE A 520 -4.62 -15.01 -10.99
C ILE A 520 -3.52 -16.04 -10.77
N GLN A 521 -2.97 -16.63 -11.83
CA GLN A 521 -1.89 -17.60 -11.73
C GLN A 521 -0.61 -16.97 -11.17
N LYS A 522 -0.18 -15.85 -11.75
CA LYS A 522 0.98 -15.08 -11.28
C LYS A 522 0.83 -14.67 -9.82
N PHE A 523 -0.33 -14.13 -9.45
CA PHE A 523 -0.61 -13.69 -8.08
C PHE A 523 -0.68 -14.84 -7.07
N TYR A 524 -1.31 -15.96 -7.44
CA TYR A 524 -1.42 -17.13 -6.57
C TYR A 524 -0.07 -17.79 -6.33
N VAL A 525 0.77 -17.89 -7.37
CA VAL A 525 2.14 -18.42 -7.26
C VAL A 525 2.99 -17.49 -6.40
N TYR A 526 2.91 -16.16 -6.60
CA TYR A 526 3.58 -15.19 -5.74
C TYR A 526 3.22 -15.40 -4.25
N LEU A 527 1.93 -15.52 -3.95
CA LEU A 527 1.44 -15.68 -2.58
C LEU A 527 1.91 -17.00 -1.94
N THR A 528 1.84 -18.11 -2.68
CA THR A 528 2.04 -19.46 -2.13
C THR A 528 3.47 -19.99 -2.23
N LYS A 529 4.16 -19.75 -3.34
CA LYS A 529 5.57 -20.15 -3.51
C LYS A 529 6.53 -19.06 -3.02
N GLY A 530 6.20 -17.78 -3.28
CA GLY A 530 7.08 -16.65 -2.96
C GLY A 530 7.01 -16.26 -1.49
N LEU A 531 5.86 -15.76 -1.05
CA LEU A 531 5.65 -15.36 0.34
C LEU A 531 5.33 -16.53 1.28
N LYS A 532 4.96 -17.70 0.75
CA LYS A 532 4.53 -18.88 1.52
C LYS A 532 3.34 -18.60 2.45
N ILE A 533 2.41 -17.77 2.00
CA ILE A 533 1.21 -17.38 2.75
C ILE A 533 0.00 -18.15 2.25
N GLN A 534 -0.80 -18.67 3.18
CA GLN A 534 -2.06 -19.34 2.87
C GLN A 534 -3.27 -18.41 3.08
N LYS A 535 -3.30 -17.66 4.18
CA LYS A 535 -4.39 -16.74 4.54
C LYS A 535 -4.10 -15.34 4.01
N VAL A 536 -5.02 -14.78 3.22
CA VAL A 536 -4.81 -13.48 2.56
C VAL A 536 -4.69 -12.34 3.58
N SER A 537 -5.39 -12.42 4.72
CA SER A 537 -5.26 -11.42 5.80
C SER A 537 -3.84 -11.25 6.34
N SER A 538 -2.97 -12.26 6.20
CA SER A 538 -1.59 -12.17 6.69
C SER A 538 -0.72 -11.20 5.89
N LEU A 539 -1.12 -10.82 4.67
CA LEU A 539 -0.39 -9.87 3.83
C LEU A 539 -0.19 -8.49 4.48
N MET A 540 -1.08 -8.10 5.40
CA MET A 540 -1.03 -6.80 6.09
C MET A 540 -0.71 -6.92 7.59
N ARG A 541 -0.45 -8.12 8.10
CA ARG A 541 -0.21 -8.34 9.55
C ARG A 541 1.23 -8.10 9.97
N THR A 542 2.17 -8.24 9.06
CA THR A 542 3.60 -8.08 9.34
C THR A 542 4.22 -7.13 8.32
N LEU A 543 5.10 -6.26 8.80
CA LEU A 543 5.63 -5.14 8.03
C LEU A 543 6.53 -5.58 6.86
N ASP A 544 7.34 -6.62 7.04
CA ASP A 544 8.22 -7.20 6.02
C ASP A 544 7.43 -7.80 4.84
N ILE A 545 6.41 -8.60 5.14
CA ILE A 545 5.48 -9.17 4.15
C ILE A 545 4.75 -8.05 3.41
N TYR A 546 4.21 -7.07 4.16
CA TYR A 546 3.48 -5.95 3.58
C TYR A 546 4.36 -5.11 2.64
N GLN A 547 5.62 -4.85 3.03
CA GLN A 547 6.56 -4.10 2.20
C GLN A 547 6.91 -4.83 0.90
N ASP A 548 7.14 -6.15 0.93
CA ASP A 548 7.39 -6.92 -0.29
C ASP A 548 6.14 -6.94 -1.19
N TYR A 549 4.97 -7.21 -0.59
CA TYR A 549 3.67 -7.18 -1.26
C TYR A 549 3.37 -5.86 -1.97
N SER A 550 3.48 -4.73 -1.27
CA SER A 550 3.21 -3.42 -1.91
C SER A 550 4.26 -3.09 -2.97
N ASN A 551 5.53 -3.45 -2.77
CA ASN A 551 6.59 -3.23 -3.75
C ASN A 551 6.42 -4.11 -5.01
N PHE A 552 5.86 -5.32 -4.87
CA PHE A 552 5.46 -6.19 -5.97
C PHE A 552 4.33 -5.54 -6.80
N LEU A 553 3.23 -5.13 -6.16
CA LEU A 553 2.09 -4.52 -6.85
C LEU A 553 2.44 -3.23 -7.59
N SER A 554 3.40 -2.46 -7.08
CA SER A 554 3.84 -1.18 -7.65
C SER A 554 4.43 -1.28 -9.07
N HIS A 555 4.77 -2.48 -9.56
CA HIS A 555 5.28 -2.67 -10.93
C HIS A 555 4.29 -2.34 -12.03
N ASP A 556 2.98 -2.52 -11.78
CA ASP A 556 1.95 -2.37 -12.81
C ASP A 556 0.65 -1.92 -12.17
N ILE A 557 0.07 -0.82 -12.66
CA ILE A 557 -1.16 -0.24 -12.09
C ILE A 557 -2.35 -1.18 -12.29
N ASN A 558 -2.29 -2.04 -13.31
CA ASN A 558 -3.33 -3.04 -13.56
C ASN A 558 -3.44 -4.06 -12.42
N TRP A 559 -2.43 -4.23 -11.57
CA TRP A 559 -2.56 -5.03 -10.35
C TRP A 559 -3.60 -4.46 -9.39
N TYR A 560 -3.69 -3.13 -9.25
CA TYR A 560 -4.70 -2.50 -8.41
C TYR A 560 -6.10 -2.66 -9.03
N THR A 561 -6.23 -2.59 -10.36
CA THR A 561 -7.48 -2.88 -11.07
C THR A 561 -7.92 -4.32 -10.86
N PHE A 562 -6.99 -5.29 -10.97
CA PHE A 562 -7.24 -6.70 -10.67
C PHE A 562 -7.74 -6.89 -9.23
N LEU A 563 -7.05 -6.33 -8.24
CA LEU A 563 -7.45 -6.45 -6.84
C LEU A 563 -8.81 -5.80 -6.57
N PHE A 564 -9.09 -4.65 -7.18
CA PHE A 564 -10.38 -3.96 -7.06
C PHE A 564 -11.53 -4.81 -7.63
N LEU A 565 -11.41 -5.26 -8.88
CA LEU A 565 -12.43 -6.07 -9.55
C LEU A 565 -12.65 -7.41 -8.81
N LEU A 566 -11.57 -8.06 -8.40
CA LEU A 566 -11.62 -9.30 -7.62
C LEU A 566 -12.34 -9.08 -6.29
N ARG A 567 -12.03 -8.01 -5.56
CA ARG A 567 -12.65 -7.72 -4.25
C ARG A 567 -14.15 -7.48 -4.35
N LEU A 568 -14.60 -6.68 -5.33
CA LEU A 568 -16.02 -6.36 -5.53
C LEU A 568 -16.89 -7.60 -5.81
N THR A 569 -16.29 -8.62 -6.43
CA THR A 569 -16.98 -9.84 -6.87
C THR A 569 -16.73 -11.06 -5.97
N SER A 570 -15.99 -10.89 -4.86
CA SER A 570 -15.61 -11.98 -3.95
C SER A 570 -15.97 -11.73 -2.48
N PHE A 571 -16.87 -10.78 -2.20
CA PHE A 571 -17.47 -10.63 -0.88
C PHE A 571 -18.27 -11.87 -0.46
N LYS A 572 -18.39 -12.06 0.85
CA LYS A 572 -19.31 -13.05 1.40
C LYS A 572 -20.75 -12.72 0.94
N ASP A 573 -21.50 -13.72 0.51
CA ASP A 573 -22.89 -13.61 0.06
C ASP A 573 -23.11 -12.73 -1.20
N ILE A 574 -22.06 -12.46 -1.97
CA ILE A 574 -22.13 -11.66 -3.21
C ILE A 574 -23.11 -12.24 -4.25
N ALA A 575 -23.29 -13.56 -4.30
CA ALA A 575 -24.26 -14.21 -5.18
C ALA A 575 -25.70 -13.75 -4.87
N ASN A 576 -26.03 -13.51 -3.60
CA ASN A 576 -27.40 -13.21 -3.16
C ASN A 576 -27.66 -11.72 -2.94
N LYS A 577 -26.64 -10.94 -2.57
CA LYS A 577 -26.79 -9.53 -2.21
C LYS A 577 -26.18 -8.59 -3.25
N ASN A 578 -26.42 -7.29 -3.11
CA ASN A 578 -25.69 -6.28 -3.88
C ASN A 578 -24.25 -6.13 -3.32
N ILE A 579 -23.39 -5.39 -4.01
CA ILE A 579 -21.96 -5.29 -3.65
C ILE A 579 -21.76 -4.58 -2.31
N ALA A 580 -22.41 -3.43 -2.09
CA ALA A 580 -22.21 -2.64 -0.88
C ALA A 580 -22.74 -3.35 0.38
N GLU A 581 -23.87 -4.04 0.25
CA GLU A 581 -24.44 -4.88 1.31
C GLU A 581 -23.51 -6.07 1.61
N ALA A 582 -23.01 -6.77 0.59
CA ALA A 582 -22.04 -7.86 0.76
C ALA A 582 -20.73 -7.36 1.39
N MET A 583 -20.26 -6.16 1.03
CA MET A 583 -19.10 -5.51 1.66
C MET A 583 -19.33 -5.31 3.17
N TYR A 584 -20.46 -4.73 3.57
CA TYR A 584 -20.75 -4.49 4.98
C TYR A 584 -21.04 -5.75 5.78
N LEU A 585 -21.63 -6.78 5.16
CA LEU A 585 -21.76 -8.10 5.78
C LEU A 585 -20.41 -8.77 6.00
N ASN A 586 -19.45 -8.57 5.09
CA ASN A 586 -18.12 -9.15 5.19
C ASN A 586 -17.29 -8.60 6.36
N ILE A 587 -17.56 -7.37 6.80
CA ILE A 587 -16.88 -6.73 7.94
C ILE A 587 -17.75 -6.66 9.19
N LYS A 588 -18.82 -7.46 9.29
CA LYS A 588 -19.77 -7.41 10.43
C LYS A 588 -19.07 -7.65 11.77
N ASP A 589 -18.06 -8.50 11.81
CA ASP A 589 -17.28 -8.94 12.97
C ASP A 589 -16.02 -8.08 13.26
N GLU A 590 -15.82 -6.94 12.57
CA GLU A 590 -14.61 -6.11 12.74
C GLU A 590 -14.37 -5.59 14.17
N ASP A 591 -15.44 -5.39 14.96
CA ASP A 591 -15.39 -4.83 16.31
C ASP A 591 -15.25 -5.94 17.40
N THR A 592 -14.94 -7.18 17.01
CA THR A 592 -14.73 -8.29 17.96
C THR A 592 -13.33 -8.24 18.57
N PHE A 593 -13.19 -8.77 19.78
CA PHE A 593 -11.90 -8.80 20.50
C PHE A 593 -10.73 -9.32 19.65
N ASN A 594 -10.94 -10.43 18.94
CA ASN A 594 -9.91 -11.05 18.08
C ASN A 594 -9.48 -10.16 16.90
N LYS A 595 -10.35 -9.25 16.42
CA LYS A 595 -10.04 -8.31 15.33
C LYS A 595 -9.47 -7.00 15.84
N THR A 596 -9.73 -6.64 17.10
CA THR A 596 -9.17 -5.44 17.73
C THR A 596 -7.71 -5.63 18.18
N LEU A 597 -7.33 -6.84 18.61
CA LEU A 597 -5.97 -7.12 19.07
C LEU A 597 -4.91 -7.22 17.97
N VAL A 598 -5.32 -7.34 16.70
CA VAL A 598 -4.39 -7.49 15.57
C VAL A 598 -3.98 -6.14 15.01
N THR A 599 -2.74 -6.05 14.55
CA THR A 599 -2.25 -4.91 13.78
C THR A 599 -2.53 -5.11 12.28
N ASN A 600 -2.88 -4.02 11.60
CA ASN A 600 -2.93 -3.97 10.14
C ASN A 600 -2.01 -2.84 9.70
N TYR A 601 -0.96 -3.19 8.95
CA TYR A 601 -0.04 -2.23 8.37
C TYR A 601 -0.54 -1.80 7.00
N TRP A 602 -0.73 -0.50 6.82
CA TRP A 602 -0.97 0.13 5.53
C TRP A 602 -0.18 1.43 5.44
N PHE A 603 0.47 1.64 4.29
CA PHE A 603 1.20 2.86 3.98
C PHE A 603 0.99 3.23 2.51
N PRO A 604 1.06 4.51 2.13
CA PRO A 604 1.13 4.87 0.71
C PRO A 604 2.31 4.17 0.03
N SER A 605 2.06 3.55 -1.13
CA SER A 605 3.05 2.70 -1.79
C SER A 605 4.33 3.48 -2.14
N PRO A 606 5.51 3.09 -1.62
CA PRO A 606 6.76 3.71 -2.00
C PRO A 606 7.21 3.22 -3.38
N ILE A 607 7.82 4.10 -4.16
CA ILE A 607 8.38 3.72 -5.47
C ILE A 607 9.85 3.35 -5.27
N LYS A 608 10.12 2.11 -4.82
CA LYS A 608 11.49 1.62 -4.58
C LYS A 608 11.91 0.57 -5.61
N LYS A 609 13.23 0.33 -5.67
CA LYS A 609 13.78 -0.82 -6.39
C LYS A 609 13.24 -2.10 -5.78
N TYR A 610 12.96 -3.11 -6.61
CA TYR A 610 12.46 -4.39 -6.13
C TYR A 610 13.61 -5.37 -5.89
N TYR A 611 13.96 -5.49 -4.61
CA TYR A 611 14.75 -6.58 -4.06
C TYR A 611 13.94 -7.24 -2.95
N THR A 612 14.04 -8.56 -2.83
CA THR A 612 13.29 -9.38 -1.89
C THR A 612 14.25 -10.14 -0.98
N ILE A 613 13.80 -10.46 0.23
CA ILE A 613 14.47 -11.40 1.15
C ILE A 613 13.90 -12.81 0.97
N TYR A 614 12.77 -12.94 0.26
CA TYR A 614 12.10 -14.20 0.03
C TYR A 614 12.72 -14.96 -1.14
N VAL A 615 12.94 -16.26 -0.94
CA VAL A 615 13.70 -17.14 -1.85
C VAL A 615 13.17 -17.06 -3.28
N ARG A 616 14.06 -16.75 -4.22
CA ARG A 616 13.88 -17.00 -5.66
C ARG A 616 15.13 -17.74 -6.15
N ASN A 617 14.95 -18.91 -6.74
CA ASN A 617 16.08 -19.72 -7.21
C ASN A 617 16.75 -19.14 -8.47
N HIS A 618 16.07 -18.28 -9.24
CA HIS A 618 16.55 -17.90 -10.59
C HIS A 618 16.46 -16.40 -10.94
N ILE A 619 15.94 -15.52 -10.07
CA ILE A 619 15.97 -14.06 -10.29
C ILE A 619 16.95 -13.43 -9.28
N PRO A 620 18.01 -12.73 -9.72
CA PRO A 620 19.00 -12.10 -8.85
C PRO A 620 18.47 -10.80 -8.25
N ASN A 621 17.41 -10.91 -7.45
CA ASN A 621 16.80 -9.80 -6.73
C ASN A 621 16.90 -9.99 -5.21
N ASN A 622 17.93 -10.70 -4.73
CA ASN A 622 18.15 -10.96 -3.32
C ASN A 622 18.83 -9.75 -2.64
N LEU A 623 18.24 -9.26 -1.55
CA LEU A 623 18.82 -8.16 -0.75
C LEU A 623 20.18 -8.53 -0.13
N VAL A 624 20.41 -9.80 0.22
CA VAL A 624 21.68 -10.23 0.83
C VAL A 624 22.82 -10.17 -0.18
N GLU A 625 22.59 -10.68 -1.39
CA GLU A 625 23.58 -10.61 -2.48
C GLU A 625 23.89 -9.19 -2.90
N GLU A 626 22.87 -8.32 -2.94
CA GLU A 626 23.08 -6.90 -3.25
C GLU A 626 23.86 -6.19 -2.13
N LEU A 627 23.58 -6.52 -0.87
CA LEU A 627 24.34 -6.01 0.26
C LEU A 627 25.81 -6.43 0.17
N GLU A 628 26.09 -7.70 -0.14
CA GLU A 628 27.46 -8.22 -0.33
C GLU A 628 28.20 -7.48 -1.46
N LYS A 629 27.54 -7.21 -2.59
CA LYS A 629 28.13 -6.44 -3.71
C LYS A 629 28.49 -5.00 -3.32
N LEU A 630 27.73 -4.39 -2.42
CA LEU A 630 27.96 -3.02 -1.96
C LEU A 630 29.04 -2.93 -0.86
N MET A 631 29.46 -4.06 -0.27
CA MET A 631 30.52 -4.08 0.74
C MET A 631 31.91 -3.88 0.12
N LYS A 632 32.83 -3.28 0.90
CA LYS A 632 34.24 -3.17 0.50
C LYS A 632 34.93 -4.54 0.61
N SER A 633 35.93 -4.79 -0.25
CA SER A 633 36.78 -5.98 -0.16
C SER A 633 37.40 -6.14 1.24
N GLY A 634 37.31 -7.33 1.83
CA GLY A 634 37.82 -7.63 3.18
C GLY A 634 36.90 -7.21 4.35
N THR A 635 35.71 -6.68 4.07
CA THR A 635 34.71 -6.36 5.14
C THR A 635 34.26 -7.64 5.86
N LEU A 636 33.99 -8.72 5.13
CA LEU A 636 33.60 -10.00 5.71
C LEU A 636 34.69 -10.55 6.65
N ASP A 637 35.96 -10.43 6.30
CA ASP A 637 37.07 -10.89 7.15
C ASP A 637 37.19 -10.04 8.42
N LYS A 638 36.94 -8.72 8.32
CA LYS A 638 36.86 -7.86 9.50
C LYS A 638 35.71 -8.30 10.41
N MET A 639 34.53 -8.56 9.85
CA MET A 639 33.37 -9.05 10.61
C MET A 639 33.67 -10.38 11.31
N LYS A 640 34.31 -11.32 10.62
CA LYS A 640 34.72 -12.62 11.20
C LYS A 640 35.75 -12.46 12.33
N LYS A 641 36.66 -11.50 12.22
CA LYS A 641 37.71 -11.23 13.23
C LYS A 641 37.21 -10.46 14.45
N SER A 642 35.99 -9.90 14.43
CA SER A 642 35.45 -9.09 15.53
C SER A 642 35.15 -9.87 16.80
N LEU A 643 34.72 -11.14 16.69
CA LEU A 643 34.32 -11.96 17.83
C LEU A 643 35.28 -13.13 17.98
N THR A 644 36.03 -13.14 19.09
CA THR A 644 36.90 -14.24 19.47
C THR A 644 36.23 -15.07 20.55
N PHE A 645 35.95 -16.34 20.26
CA PHE A 645 35.39 -17.27 21.22
C PHE A 645 36.54 -17.90 22.02
N LEU A 646 36.60 -17.62 23.33
CA LEU A 646 37.67 -18.11 24.22
C LEU A 646 37.26 -19.33 25.04
N VAL A 647 36.01 -19.35 25.54
CA VAL A 647 35.52 -20.42 26.39
C VAL A 647 34.58 -21.31 25.57
N HIS A 648 34.97 -22.58 25.40
CA HIS A 648 34.13 -23.55 24.70
C HIS A 648 32.93 -23.95 25.55
N VAL A 649 31.73 -24.03 24.94
CA VAL A 649 30.48 -24.36 25.64
C VAL A 649 30.60 -25.67 26.42
N ASN A 650 31.15 -26.72 25.81
CA ASN A 650 31.36 -28.02 26.48
C ASN A 650 32.27 -27.96 27.71
N SER A 651 33.26 -27.07 27.72
CA SER A 651 34.17 -26.89 28.86
C SER A 651 33.40 -26.32 30.05
N PHE A 652 32.60 -25.29 29.81
CA PHE A 652 31.79 -24.65 30.84
C PHE A 652 30.65 -25.57 31.33
N LEU A 653 29.97 -26.29 30.43
CA LEU A 653 28.89 -27.22 30.78
C LEU A 653 29.35 -28.33 31.73
N GLN A 654 30.61 -28.76 31.67
CA GLN A 654 31.15 -29.80 32.55
C GLN A 654 31.23 -29.34 34.02
N LEU A 655 31.41 -28.04 34.24
CA LEU A 655 31.52 -27.44 35.58
C LEU A 655 30.17 -26.98 36.15
N ASP A 656 29.16 -26.83 35.29
CA ASP A 656 27.86 -26.29 35.67
C ASP A 656 26.73 -27.32 35.46
N PHE A 657 26.33 -27.56 34.21
CA PHE A 657 25.15 -28.37 33.89
C PHE A 657 25.33 -29.88 34.15
N PHE A 658 26.47 -30.44 33.77
CA PHE A 658 26.80 -31.85 33.98
C PHE A 658 27.66 -32.09 35.23
N HIS A 659 27.70 -31.11 36.15
CA HIS A 659 28.53 -31.13 37.34
C HIS A 659 28.32 -32.40 38.20
N GLN A 660 27.10 -32.93 38.22
CA GLN A 660 26.75 -34.16 38.94
C GLN A 660 27.55 -35.40 38.48
N LEU A 661 28.10 -35.39 37.26
CA LEU A 661 28.93 -36.46 36.72
C LEU A 661 30.40 -36.36 37.18
N ASN A 662 30.78 -35.26 37.83
CA ASN A 662 32.12 -35.11 38.38
C ASN A 662 32.27 -35.89 39.70
N GLU A 663 33.41 -36.57 39.83
CA GLU A 663 33.86 -37.16 41.07
C GLU A 663 34.28 -36.02 42.02
N PRO A 664 33.80 -35.96 43.28
CA PRO A 664 34.31 -34.97 44.22
C PRO A 664 35.79 -35.26 44.57
N PRO A 665 36.67 -34.24 44.66
CA PRO A 665 38.03 -34.42 45.14
C PRO A 665 38.10 -35.06 46.53
N LEU A 666 39.19 -35.78 46.82
CA LEU A 666 39.38 -36.48 48.09
C LEU A 666 39.31 -35.50 49.28
N GLY A 667 38.38 -35.75 50.21
CA GLY A 667 38.23 -34.96 51.44
C GLY A 667 37.26 -33.78 51.36
N LEU A 668 36.68 -33.49 50.19
CA LEU A 668 35.68 -32.44 50.02
C LEU A 668 34.30 -33.03 49.64
N PRO A 669 33.18 -32.49 50.16
CA PRO A 669 31.86 -32.84 49.66
C PRO A 669 31.67 -32.28 48.24
N ARG A 670 30.64 -32.77 47.54
CA ARG A 670 30.29 -32.27 46.22
C ARG A 670 29.95 -30.76 46.31
N SER A 671 30.70 -29.95 45.58
CA SER A 671 30.41 -28.53 45.42
C SER A 671 29.10 -28.33 44.65
N TYR A 672 28.47 -27.16 44.79
CA TYR A 672 27.36 -26.79 43.91
C TYR A 672 27.87 -26.47 42.49
N PRO A 673 27.00 -26.56 41.46
CA PRO A 673 27.30 -26.08 40.12
C PRO A 673 27.86 -24.66 40.11
N LEU A 674 28.75 -24.37 39.15
CA LEU A 674 29.46 -23.10 39.07
C LEU A 674 28.53 -21.88 39.03
N SER A 675 27.37 -21.97 38.38
CA SER A 675 26.38 -20.88 38.32
C SER A 675 25.90 -20.42 39.71
N LEU A 676 25.54 -21.35 40.60
CA LEU A 676 25.08 -21.04 41.96
C LEU A 676 26.19 -20.43 42.80
N ILE A 677 27.42 -20.93 42.65
CA ILE A 677 28.59 -20.39 43.34
C ILE A 677 28.84 -18.95 42.88
N LEU A 678 28.80 -18.69 41.56
CA LEU A 678 29.02 -17.36 41.00
C LEU A 678 27.97 -16.35 41.46
N GLU A 679 26.69 -16.72 41.46
CA GLU A 679 25.61 -15.84 41.95
C GLU A 679 25.78 -15.49 43.43
N HIS A 680 26.03 -16.51 44.27
CA HIS A 680 26.21 -16.31 45.70
C HIS A 680 27.40 -15.40 46.00
N GLN A 681 28.55 -15.70 45.40
CA GLN A 681 29.77 -14.91 45.59
C GLN A 681 29.62 -13.48 45.07
N PHE A 682 28.88 -13.28 43.98
CA PHE A 682 28.61 -11.95 43.47
C PHE A 682 27.76 -11.12 44.44
N LYS A 683 26.70 -11.75 44.99
CA LYS A 683 25.83 -11.11 45.98
C LYS A 683 26.60 -10.73 47.25
N GLU A 684 27.39 -11.65 47.79
CA GLU A 684 28.22 -11.39 48.97
C GLU A 684 29.22 -10.26 48.71
N TRP A 685 29.95 -10.33 47.61
CA TRP A 685 30.92 -9.29 47.23
C TRP A 685 30.28 -7.89 47.14
N MET A 686 29.08 -7.79 46.54
CA MET A 686 28.39 -6.51 46.39
C MET A 686 27.89 -5.96 47.73
N ILE A 687 27.33 -6.81 48.60
CA ILE A 687 26.86 -6.41 49.93
C ILE A 687 28.03 -5.99 50.82
N SER A 688 29.15 -6.70 50.74
CA SER A 688 30.38 -6.40 51.48
C SER A 688 31.17 -5.22 50.93
N SER A 689 30.69 -4.57 49.87
CA SER A 689 31.36 -3.39 49.31
C SER A 689 31.25 -2.17 50.24
N PRO A 690 32.19 -1.21 50.15
CA PRO A 690 32.15 0.01 50.97
C PRO A 690 30.86 0.82 50.84
N ALA A 691 30.19 0.73 49.68
CA ALA A 691 28.88 1.34 49.46
C ALA A 691 27.73 0.44 49.96
N GLY A 692 27.85 -0.88 49.80
CA GLY A 692 26.82 -1.86 50.16
C GLY A 692 26.37 -1.76 51.62
N PHE A 693 27.32 -1.56 52.54
CA PHE A 693 27.03 -1.38 53.97
C PHE A 693 26.08 -0.21 54.26
N TYR A 694 26.19 0.90 53.52
CA TYR A 694 25.31 2.05 53.73
C TYR A 694 23.90 1.80 53.21
N PHE A 695 23.77 1.16 52.05
CA PHE A 695 22.46 0.86 51.44
C PHE A 695 21.74 -0.31 52.11
N SER A 696 22.43 -1.17 52.86
CA SER A 696 21.77 -2.18 53.70
C SER A 696 21.23 -1.60 55.03
N ASN A 697 21.67 -0.40 55.43
CA ASN A 697 21.39 0.19 56.75
C ASN A 697 20.40 1.35 56.68
N TYR A 698 19.12 1.04 56.42
CA TYR A 698 18.07 2.06 56.36
C TYR A 698 17.65 2.63 57.72
N GLN A 699 17.80 1.88 58.81
CA GLN A 699 17.19 2.23 60.10
C GLN A 699 18.07 3.14 60.97
N ASN A 700 19.38 3.21 60.75
CA ASN A 700 20.30 3.96 61.61
C ASN A 700 20.51 5.41 61.11
N PRO A 701 20.07 6.44 61.85
CA PRO A 701 20.18 7.84 61.44
C PRO A 701 21.63 8.36 61.47
N TYR A 702 22.52 7.76 62.28
CA TYR A 702 23.93 8.16 62.35
C TYR A 702 24.73 7.71 61.12
N VAL A 703 24.42 6.51 60.60
CA VAL A 703 25.00 5.99 59.34
C VAL A 703 24.57 6.84 58.15
N ARG A 704 23.35 7.39 58.19
CA ARG A 704 22.88 8.34 57.17
C ARG A 704 23.66 9.65 57.20
N LYS A 705 23.95 10.21 58.38
CA LYS A 705 24.77 11.44 58.48
C LYS A 705 26.18 11.24 57.92
N ASP A 706 26.85 10.15 58.30
CA ASP A 706 28.18 9.79 57.75
C ASP A 706 28.15 9.59 56.23
N LEU A 707 27.10 8.95 55.70
CA LEU A 707 26.91 8.83 54.26
C LEU A 707 26.76 10.20 53.59
N HIS A 708 25.95 11.10 54.15
CA HIS A 708 25.77 12.46 53.59
C HIS A 708 27.09 13.23 53.57
N ASP A 709 27.88 13.16 54.64
CA ASP A 709 29.19 13.82 54.72
C ASP A 709 30.19 13.22 53.72
N LYS A 710 30.17 11.90 53.50
CA LYS A 710 31.01 11.23 52.50
C LYS A 710 30.62 11.56 51.06
N VAL A 711 29.33 11.73 50.79
CA VAL A 711 28.82 12.18 49.49
C VAL A 711 29.18 13.66 49.26
N LEU A 712 28.98 14.53 50.26
CA LEU A 712 29.30 15.96 50.18
C LEU A 712 30.80 16.23 50.04
N SER A 713 31.65 15.37 50.61
CA SER A 713 33.11 15.48 50.52
C SER A 713 33.73 14.80 49.28
N ASN A 714 32.92 14.32 48.32
CA ASN A 714 33.34 13.60 47.10
C ASN A 714 34.17 12.32 47.35
N LYS A 715 34.04 11.67 48.51
CA LYS A 715 34.77 10.44 48.86
C LYS A 715 33.98 9.15 48.62
N PHE A 716 32.78 9.25 48.07
CA PHE A 716 31.93 8.10 47.77
C PHE A 716 32.22 7.57 46.36
N GLU A 717 32.66 6.31 46.24
CA GLU A 717 32.78 5.61 44.96
C GLU A 717 31.89 4.35 44.95
N PRO A 718 31.08 4.12 43.90
CA PRO A 718 30.36 2.88 43.74
C PRO A 718 31.32 1.71 43.39
N PRO A 719 30.95 0.46 43.72
CA PRO A 719 31.77 -0.70 43.39
C PRO A 719 32.00 -0.82 41.88
N LYS A 720 33.26 -0.94 41.47
CA LYS A 720 33.66 -1.04 40.06
C LYS A 720 33.71 -2.51 39.65
N MET A 721 33.08 -2.86 38.51
CA MET A 721 33.08 -4.24 37.98
C MET A 721 34.49 -4.80 37.74
N ASN A 722 35.48 -3.92 37.50
CA ASN A 722 36.89 -4.34 37.39
C ASN A 722 37.42 -5.05 38.66
N GLN A 723 36.92 -4.71 39.85
CA GLN A 723 37.29 -5.42 41.08
C GLN A 723 36.62 -6.79 41.15
N TRP A 724 35.35 -6.89 40.72
CA TRP A 724 34.67 -8.18 40.59
C TRP A 724 35.34 -9.10 39.58
N ASN A 725 35.82 -8.58 38.44
CA ASN A 725 36.49 -9.41 37.42
C ASN A 725 37.69 -10.19 37.98
N LYS A 726 38.41 -9.64 38.97
CA LYS A 726 39.52 -10.35 39.64
C LYS A 726 39.02 -11.48 40.53
N VAL A 727 37.95 -11.24 41.28
CA VAL A 727 37.29 -12.25 42.12
C VAL A 727 36.69 -13.36 41.25
N LEU A 728 36.03 -12.98 40.16
CA LEU A 728 35.47 -13.90 39.17
C LEU A 728 36.55 -14.80 38.57
N LYS A 729 37.69 -14.21 38.16
CA LYS A 729 38.83 -14.96 37.64
C LYS A 729 39.30 -16.02 38.66
N SER A 730 39.53 -15.63 39.92
CA SER A 730 39.98 -16.58 40.94
C SER A 730 38.99 -17.70 41.23
N LEU A 731 37.68 -17.40 41.19
CA LEU A 731 36.64 -18.40 41.39
C LEU A 731 36.57 -19.40 40.24
N ILE A 732 36.68 -18.92 39.00
CA ILE A 732 36.67 -19.77 37.80
C ILE A 732 37.92 -20.65 37.78
N GLU A 733 39.11 -20.09 38.00
CA GLU A 733 40.37 -20.86 38.06
C GLU A 733 40.28 -21.97 39.12
N CYS A 734 39.81 -21.64 40.33
CA CYS A 734 39.60 -22.61 41.40
C CYS A 734 38.63 -23.73 40.99
N ALA A 735 37.55 -23.42 40.27
CA ALA A 735 36.61 -24.43 39.79
C ALA A 735 37.23 -25.38 38.76
N TYR A 736 38.09 -24.88 37.87
CA TYR A 736 38.83 -25.72 36.92
C TYR A 736 39.89 -26.57 37.64
N ASP A 737 40.61 -26.02 38.61
CA ASP A 737 41.60 -26.76 39.39
C ASP A 737 40.94 -27.94 40.13
N MET A 738 39.81 -27.70 40.80
CA MET A 738 39.02 -28.76 41.43
C MET A 738 38.59 -29.85 40.44
N TYR A 739 38.24 -29.47 39.21
CA TYR A 739 37.88 -30.42 38.16
C TYR A 739 39.07 -31.29 37.73
N PHE A 740 40.27 -30.70 37.55
CA PHE A 740 41.47 -31.45 37.17
C PHE A 740 42.00 -32.36 38.29
N GLU A 741 41.60 -32.14 39.53
CA GLU A 741 42.06 -32.94 40.67
C GLU A 741 41.39 -34.30 40.85
N GLN A 742 40.42 -34.63 40.01
CA GLN A 742 39.67 -35.90 40.02
C GLN A 742 40.55 -37.11 39.73
N ARG A 743 40.19 -38.27 40.29
CA ARG A 743 41.01 -39.50 40.18
C ARG A 743 41.16 -39.95 38.73
N HIS A 744 40.06 -40.02 37.99
CA HIS A 744 40.10 -40.44 36.59
C HIS A 744 40.85 -39.44 35.70
N VAL A 745 40.70 -38.13 35.94
CA VAL A 745 41.41 -37.09 35.19
C VAL A 745 42.92 -37.18 35.44
N LYS A 746 43.36 -37.28 36.70
CA LYS A 746 44.77 -37.48 37.07
C LYS A 746 45.40 -38.72 36.44
N ASN A 747 44.67 -39.83 36.41
CA ASN A 747 45.17 -41.07 35.82
C ASN A 747 45.36 -40.98 34.31
N LEU A 748 44.46 -40.31 33.60
CA LEU A 748 44.57 -40.06 32.16
C LEU A 748 45.65 -39.03 31.85
N TYR A 749 45.78 -37.98 32.66
CA TYR A 749 46.77 -36.91 32.46
C TYR A 749 48.22 -37.35 32.68
N LYS A 750 48.47 -38.36 33.54
CA LYS A 750 49.83 -38.92 33.76
C LYS A 750 50.54 -39.40 32.50
N TYR A 751 49.80 -39.85 31.49
CA TYR A 751 50.34 -40.39 30.24
C TYR A 751 50.09 -39.48 29.03
N HIS A 752 49.85 -38.19 29.27
CA HIS A 752 49.43 -37.21 28.27
C HIS A 752 50.18 -37.33 26.93
N ASN A 753 51.52 -37.36 26.94
CA ASN A 753 52.31 -37.41 25.70
C ASN A 753 52.73 -38.82 25.25
N ILE A 754 52.30 -39.88 25.94
CA ILE A 754 52.77 -41.26 25.73
C ILE A 754 51.70 -42.12 25.05
N TYR A 755 50.43 -41.90 25.37
CA TYR A 755 49.28 -42.61 24.80
C TYR A 755 48.22 -41.61 24.27
N ASN A 756 47.22 -42.12 23.54
CA ASN A 756 46.14 -41.28 23.01
C ASN A 756 45.37 -40.57 24.14
N ILE A 757 45.14 -39.26 24.00
CA ILE A 757 44.48 -38.42 25.01
C ILE A 757 42.98 -38.40 24.75
N ASN A 758 42.17 -38.34 25.80
CA ASN A 758 40.77 -37.96 25.64
C ASN A 758 40.68 -36.49 25.21
N ASN A 759 40.26 -36.23 23.96
CA ASN A 759 40.12 -34.90 23.36
C ASN A 759 39.25 -33.90 24.15
N LYS A 760 38.56 -34.34 25.21
CA LYS A 760 37.81 -33.46 26.12
C LYS A 760 38.66 -32.87 27.25
N LEU A 761 39.79 -33.51 27.59
CA LEU A 761 40.73 -33.02 28.61
C LEU A 761 41.78 -32.07 28.04
N MET A 762 42.08 -32.22 26.75
CA MET A 762 42.77 -31.21 25.94
C MET A 762 41.80 -30.08 25.63
#